data_AF-V4KL29-F1
#
_entry.id   AF-V4KL29-F1
#
_cell.length_a   1.000
_cell.length_b   1.000
_cell.length_c   1.000
_cell.angle_alpha   90.00
_cell.angle_beta   90.00
_cell.angle_gamma   90.00
#
_symmetry.space_group_name_H-M   'P 1'
#
loop_
_entity.id
_entity.type
_entity.pdbx_description
1 polymer ?
#
loop_
_entity_poly.entity_id
_entity_poly.type
_entity_poly.pdbx_seq_one_letter_code
_entity_poly.pdbx_strand_id
1 'polypeptide(L)'
;MALVFTVVSPNPLSPALSSRHVSSSRNGLSSIHIRRNKSPETLLSLSPPPRPVSSRRVEVFSQLRLPLISPDDHWAQWAALFAAGAFGVWSEKTKIGSMVSGALTSTLLGLAASNLGLIPFETSSYSFFMEFLLPHTIPLLLFRADLRRIIRSTGSLLLAFLIGSVATIVGTVVAYMLVPMRSLGPDNWKIAAAFMGSYIGGSLNFVAISEALQISPFVIAAGVAVDNVICAFYFMVLFALASKIPPEKTTSASSPGKLHLGHNLYCLATVFLFVRYVAMRNHSSSGPLADDNMKKDDKVEDKNRVVSTSVALSVSFLICKAAISMTELLKIQGGMLPAVTAITIILATSFPGFFNSLAPSAETISLILMQLFFTILGATGSVWNVINTAPSIFLFAAIQVMVHLAVTLVLGKLFCIDMKLLLLASNANIGGPTTACAMATAKGWTSLVVPGILSGVFGVSIATFLGIGCGVFMLMMVLFAGWVFVWIMISTNLFKNNWTPKIAKYLNTTYFGPQGINLVLLTVPMMFIAVLSCVYLHIQKKSTQTQREGKIKGRMGRVMMVMNPLGIVTATELTFSLLFVALLTWALANYLYISYHVKLHNHDNAKIWQAKFRAFGLRIGYVGHICWAFLFFPVTRASTILPLVGLTSESSIKYHIWLGHISNFLFLVHTVVFLIYWAMVNQLMETFAWNPTYVPNLAGTIAMVIGIAMWVTSLPYYRRKKFEIFFYTHHLYGLYIIFYVIHVGDSWFCMILPNIFLFFIDRYLRFLQSTKRSRLVSARILPSDNLELTFSKTPGLHYTPTSLLFLHVPSISKLQWHPFTITSSSYLEKDTLSVVIRKQGSWTQKLYTQISSSIDSLEVSTEGPYGPNSLDLRHDSLILVSGGSGITPFISVIRELIFQSQNQGTKLPDVLLVCAFKHYHDLAFLDLIFPSDISVSDISRLNLRIEAYITKEDKKPDTSDDHRLLQTKWFKPQPQDSPISPVLGPNNLLWLGVVILSSFVMFLLLIAIVTRYYIYPVDRNTGKIYNFSYRALWDMFLGCVCIFISSSIVFLWRKKMNKEGDKESKKQVQSVDFQTPISSPGSWFCGQERELESVPYQSIVQATSVHFGAKPNLKKILFEAEGSEDVGVMVCGPRKMRHEVARICSSGLAKNLHFEAISFNW
;
A
#
# COMPACT_ATOMS: atom_id res chain seq x y z
N MET A 1 0.99 -48.67 5.39
CA MET A 1 2.09 -49.44 6.00
C MET A 1 2.39 -48.83 7.35
N ALA A 2 2.27 -49.64 8.39
CA ALA A 2 2.35 -49.26 9.79
C ALA A 2 3.81 -49.11 10.28
N LEU A 3 3.94 -48.57 11.49
CA LEU A 3 4.75 -49.07 12.64
C LEU A 3 5.87 -48.17 13.25
N VAL A 4 5.74 -48.07 14.59
CA VAL A 4 6.67 -47.86 15.74
C VAL A 4 7.08 -46.41 16.11
N PHE A 5 6.60 -45.77 17.20
CA PHE A 5 6.81 -45.95 18.68
C PHE A 5 8.29 -45.73 19.13
N THR A 6 8.68 -45.09 20.25
CA THR A 6 8.13 -44.93 21.62
C THR A 6 8.99 -43.91 22.43
N VAL A 7 8.36 -43.12 23.32
CA VAL A 7 8.59 -42.92 24.79
C VAL A 7 10.03 -42.67 25.30
N VAL A 8 10.32 -41.59 26.08
CA VAL A 8 10.37 -41.60 27.56
C VAL A 8 10.03 -40.22 28.19
N SER A 9 9.13 -40.24 29.17
CA SER A 9 9.09 -39.36 30.35
C SER A 9 9.00 -40.27 31.59
N PRO A 10 9.46 -39.85 32.77
CA PRO A 10 8.46 -39.63 33.84
C PRO A 10 8.77 -38.49 34.82
N ASN A 11 7.76 -37.63 35.02
CA ASN A 11 7.13 -37.19 36.28
C ASN A 11 7.90 -36.64 37.53
N PRO A 12 7.17 -35.86 38.39
CA PRO A 12 7.70 -34.78 39.21
C PRO A 12 7.66 -35.05 40.73
N LEU A 13 8.34 -34.21 41.52
CA LEU A 13 8.15 -34.07 42.97
C LEU A 13 8.44 -32.61 43.40
N SER A 14 7.44 -31.95 43.97
CA SER A 14 7.56 -30.83 44.94
C SER A 14 7.30 -31.40 46.36
N PRO A 15 7.37 -30.67 47.52
CA PRO A 15 7.55 -29.23 47.75
C PRO A 15 8.44 -28.88 49.00
N ALA A 16 8.42 -27.60 49.42
CA ALA A 16 8.44 -27.10 50.82
C ALA A 16 9.60 -26.19 51.30
N LEU A 17 9.20 -24.97 51.71
CA LEU A 17 9.46 -24.24 52.98
C LEU A 17 10.88 -23.87 53.47
N SER A 18 10.90 -22.66 54.07
CA SER A 18 11.69 -22.21 55.25
C SER A 18 13.04 -21.50 55.05
N SER A 19 12.97 -20.17 55.24
CA SER A 19 13.65 -19.32 56.26
C SER A 19 15.11 -19.54 56.72
N ARG A 20 15.74 -18.37 56.98
CA ARG A 20 16.79 -17.99 57.96
C ARG A 20 18.23 -17.75 57.46
N HIS A 21 18.60 -16.47 57.63
CA HIS A 21 19.77 -15.90 58.33
C HIS A 21 21.14 -16.58 58.28
N VAL A 22 22.18 -15.73 58.13
CA VAL A 22 23.41 -15.55 58.96
C VAL A 22 24.41 -14.73 58.11
N SER A 23 24.52 -13.41 58.35
CA SER A 23 25.64 -12.70 59.04
C SER A 23 27.05 -13.08 58.55
N SER A 24 27.89 -12.14 58.10
CA SER A 24 28.77 -11.26 58.92
C SER A 24 29.87 -10.76 57.93
N SER A 25 30.68 -9.71 58.08
CA SER A 25 31.00 -8.77 59.15
C SER A 25 31.89 -7.64 58.57
N ARG A 26 32.04 -6.58 59.38
CA ARG A 26 33.24 -5.71 59.58
C ARG A 26 33.40 -4.37 58.82
N ASN A 27 33.06 -3.33 59.61
CA ASN A 27 33.92 -2.27 60.16
C ASN A 27 34.32 -1.05 59.31
N GLY A 28 34.14 0.15 59.91
CA GLY A 28 35.13 1.23 59.76
C GLY A 28 34.69 2.70 59.83
N LEU A 29 34.05 3.12 60.93
CA LEU A 29 34.00 4.45 61.59
C LEU A 29 34.47 5.79 60.95
N SER A 30 33.62 6.80 61.22
CA SER A 30 33.90 8.19 61.71
C SER A 30 34.44 9.23 60.69
N SER A 31 34.08 10.52 60.70
CA SER A 31 33.69 11.44 61.78
C SER A 31 33.03 12.74 61.26
N ILE A 32 32.59 13.60 62.19
CA ILE A 32 31.66 14.72 62.11
C ILE A 32 32.41 16.06 62.17
N HIS A 33 31.98 17.15 61.48
CA HIS A 33 31.90 18.51 62.07
C HIS A 33 31.14 19.58 61.24
N ILE A 34 29.96 19.98 61.78
CA ILE A 34 29.49 21.33 62.17
C ILE A 34 29.58 22.54 61.20
N ARG A 35 28.42 22.88 60.59
CA ARG A 35 27.56 24.09 60.73
C ARG A 35 28.18 25.52 60.81
N ARG A 36 27.76 26.43 59.91
CA ARG A 36 27.10 27.72 60.26
C ARG A 36 26.49 28.52 59.09
N ASN A 37 25.38 29.19 59.43
CA ASN A 37 24.42 30.00 58.66
C ASN A 37 24.96 31.31 58.04
N LYS A 38 24.31 31.79 56.96
CA LYS A 38 23.38 32.97 56.94
C LYS A 38 22.91 33.32 55.51
N SER A 39 21.64 33.69 55.39
CA SER A 39 20.87 34.25 54.24
C SER A 39 20.90 35.81 54.26
N PRO A 40 20.13 36.59 53.45
CA PRO A 40 19.45 36.41 52.14
C PRO A 40 19.75 37.57 51.12
N GLU A 41 19.03 37.60 49.98
CA GLU A 41 18.68 38.75 49.10
C GLU A 41 19.37 38.96 47.73
N THR A 42 18.60 38.58 46.69
CA THR A 42 18.09 39.32 45.51
C THR A 42 18.98 40.19 44.57
N LEU A 43 18.72 39.96 43.27
CA LEU A 43 18.81 40.86 42.09
C LEU A 43 20.17 41.04 41.37
N LEU A 44 20.35 40.32 40.26
CA LEU A 44 20.41 40.85 38.86
C LEU A 44 20.98 39.78 37.91
N SER A 45 20.11 39.17 37.10
CA SER A 45 20.50 38.25 36.04
C SER A 45 20.93 39.03 34.79
N LEU A 46 22.24 39.24 34.63
CA LEU A 46 22.86 39.48 33.33
C LEU A 46 23.27 38.12 32.74
N SER A 47 22.66 37.77 31.61
CA SER A 47 22.94 36.56 30.83
C SER A 47 24.40 36.52 30.36
N PRO A 48 25.14 35.41 30.55
CA PRO A 48 26.41 35.19 29.87
C PRO A 48 26.18 34.66 28.44
N PRO A 49 27.13 34.87 27.51
CA PRO A 49 26.99 34.50 26.09
C PRO A 49 26.92 32.98 25.91
N PRO A 50 26.41 32.49 24.76
CA PRO A 50 26.25 31.06 24.53
C PRO A 50 27.61 30.37 24.54
N ARG A 51 27.76 29.36 25.42
CA ARG A 51 28.91 28.45 25.40
C ARG A 51 28.91 27.68 24.08
N PRO A 52 30.06 27.50 23.43
CA PRO A 52 30.17 26.59 22.30
C PRO A 52 29.87 25.17 22.80
N VAL A 53 28.98 24.48 22.09
CA VAL A 53 28.64 23.07 22.33
C VAL A 53 29.93 22.27 22.21
N SER A 54 30.43 21.74 23.34
CA SER A 54 31.51 20.76 23.33
C SER A 54 31.00 19.51 22.62
N SER A 55 31.38 19.33 21.36
CA SER A 55 31.36 18.01 20.73
C SER A 55 32.14 17.07 21.65
N ARG A 56 31.48 16.06 22.22
CA ARG A 56 32.20 14.92 22.82
C ARG A 56 33.05 14.31 21.71
N ARG A 57 34.33 14.68 21.70
CA ARG A 57 35.35 14.03 20.88
C ARG A 57 35.54 12.66 21.53
N VAL A 58 35.02 11.62 20.90
CA VAL A 58 35.31 10.24 21.29
C VAL A 58 36.77 10.01 20.92
N GLU A 59 37.65 10.00 21.91
CA GLU A 59 39.02 9.51 21.72
C GLU A 59 38.95 7.99 21.53
N VAL A 60 39.09 7.56 20.28
CA VAL A 60 39.31 6.15 19.94
C VAL A 60 40.79 5.86 20.21
N PHE A 61 41.07 5.03 21.22
CA PHE A 61 42.41 4.50 21.44
C PHE A 61 42.82 3.62 20.25
N SER A 62 43.62 4.17 19.34
CA SER A 62 44.31 3.42 18.28
C SER A 62 45.58 2.79 18.86
N GLN A 63 45.61 1.45 19.01
CA GLN A 63 46.84 0.73 19.43
C GLN A 63 47.77 0.34 18.27
N LEU A 64 47.61 0.91 17.07
CA LEU A 64 48.63 0.86 16.02
C LEU A 64 48.90 2.28 15.50
N ARG A 65 50.19 2.54 15.26
CA ARG A 65 50.86 3.82 14.99
C ARG A 65 50.09 4.73 14.04
N LEU A 66 50.21 6.05 14.23
CA LEU A 66 49.82 7.11 13.30
C LEU A 66 49.91 6.62 11.84
N PRO A 67 48.86 6.80 11.02
CA PRO A 67 48.89 6.31 9.65
C PRO A 67 50.07 6.93 8.91
N LEU A 68 50.76 6.13 8.10
CA LEU A 68 51.95 6.56 7.36
C LEU A 68 51.66 7.79 6.50
N ILE A 69 50.45 7.86 5.94
CA ILE A 69 49.89 9.04 5.29
C ILE A 69 49.00 9.79 6.28
N SER A 70 49.32 11.06 6.54
CA SER A 70 48.54 11.92 7.44
C SER A 70 47.08 12.10 6.95
N PRO A 71 46.08 12.13 7.86
CA PRO A 71 44.69 12.50 7.54
C PRO A 71 44.53 13.90 6.92
N ASP A 72 45.50 14.78 7.09
CA ASP A 72 45.47 16.15 6.55
C ASP A 72 46.18 16.30 5.19
N ASP A 73 46.90 15.27 4.73
CA ASP A 73 47.60 15.29 3.43
C ASP A 73 46.70 14.78 2.30
N HIS A 74 45.89 15.68 1.74
CA HIS A 74 44.93 15.36 0.68
C HIS A 74 45.59 14.79 -0.58
N TRP A 75 46.78 15.25 -0.96
CA TRP A 75 47.44 14.81 -2.19
C TRP A 75 47.99 13.39 -2.04
N ALA A 76 48.63 13.08 -0.92
CA ALA A 76 49.10 11.73 -0.64
C ALA A 76 47.93 10.74 -0.52
N GLN A 77 46.79 11.16 0.05
CA GLN A 77 45.58 10.34 0.12
C GLN A 77 45.02 10.02 -1.27
N TRP A 78 44.78 11.02 -2.11
CA TRP A 78 44.30 10.79 -3.47
C TRP A 78 45.28 9.93 -4.28
N ALA A 79 46.59 10.18 -4.16
CA ALA A 79 47.60 9.37 -4.83
C ALA A 79 47.54 7.90 -4.40
N ALA A 80 47.43 7.61 -3.09
CA ALA A 80 47.30 6.26 -2.58
C ALA A 80 46.00 5.58 -3.06
N LEU A 81 44.89 6.29 -3.06
CA LEU A 81 43.60 5.78 -3.53
C LEU A 81 43.62 5.45 -5.03
N PHE A 82 44.15 6.35 -5.86
CA PHE A 82 44.30 6.12 -7.30
C PHE A 82 45.29 5.00 -7.60
N ALA A 83 46.41 4.91 -6.86
CA ALA A 83 47.36 3.82 -7.02
C ALA A 83 46.75 2.45 -6.69
N ALA A 84 45.96 2.37 -5.61
CA ALA A 84 45.27 1.14 -5.24
C ALA A 84 44.18 0.75 -6.26
N GLY A 85 43.40 1.72 -6.74
CA GLY A 85 42.42 1.50 -7.82
C GLY A 85 43.06 1.06 -9.14
N ALA A 86 44.18 1.71 -9.51
CA ALA A 86 44.96 1.35 -10.70
C ALA A 86 45.57 -0.05 -10.59
N PHE A 87 46.08 -0.41 -9.40
CA PHE A 87 46.55 -1.77 -9.12
C PHE A 87 45.42 -2.80 -9.25
N GLY A 88 44.21 -2.47 -8.77
CA GLY A 88 43.05 -3.33 -8.94
C GLY A 88 42.73 -3.60 -10.41
N VAL A 89 42.67 -2.55 -11.25
CA VAL A 89 42.47 -2.71 -12.71
C VAL A 89 43.61 -3.50 -13.35
N TRP A 90 44.87 -3.19 -12.99
CA TRP A 90 46.04 -3.90 -13.51
C TRP A 90 46.01 -5.39 -13.15
N SER A 91 45.53 -5.73 -11.95
CA SER A 91 45.46 -7.11 -11.47
C SER A 91 44.61 -8.02 -12.37
N GLU A 92 43.61 -7.47 -13.09
CA GLU A 92 42.77 -8.23 -14.01
C GLU A 92 43.57 -8.87 -15.17
N LYS A 93 44.76 -8.33 -15.48
CA LYS A 93 45.69 -8.91 -16.46
C LYS A 93 46.43 -10.13 -15.94
N THR A 94 46.39 -10.37 -14.64
CA THR A 94 47.04 -11.52 -13.99
C THR A 94 46.07 -12.68 -13.84
N LYS A 95 46.59 -13.92 -13.83
CA LYS A 95 45.76 -15.13 -13.70
C LYS A 95 44.90 -15.13 -12.43
N ILE A 96 45.43 -14.62 -11.32
CA ILE A 96 44.73 -14.54 -10.03
C ILE A 96 43.73 -13.36 -10.03
N GLY A 97 44.15 -12.17 -10.45
CA GLY A 97 43.25 -11.00 -10.44
C GLY A 97 42.10 -11.11 -11.46
N SER A 98 42.28 -11.82 -12.58
CA SER A 98 41.18 -12.15 -13.50
C SER A 98 40.06 -13.00 -12.88
N MET A 99 40.34 -13.70 -11.76
CA MET A 99 39.36 -14.49 -11.02
C MET A 99 38.61 -13.68 -9.95
N VAL A 100 39.17 -12.55 -9.51
CA VAL A 100 38.69 -11.77 -8.36
C VAL A 100 38.05 -10.45 -8.79
N SER A 101 38.25 -9.99 -10.04
CA SER A 101 37.87 -8.67 -10.58
C SER A 101 38.65 -7.50 -9.95
N GLY A 102 38.85 -6.44 -10.71
CA GLY A 102 39.60 -5.28 -10.27
C GLY A 102 38.90 -4.53 -9.14
N ALA A 103 37.57 -4.46 -9.17
CA ALA A 103 36.75 -3.84 -8.12
C ALA A 103 36.98 -4.47 -6.74
N LEU A 104 36.95 -5.80 -6.65
CA LEU A 104 37.19 -6.49 -5.39
C LEU A 104 38.65 -6.39 -4.96
N THR A 105 39.58 -6.43 -5.90
CA THR A 105 41.02 -6.28 -5.60
C THR A 105 41.32 -4.88 -5.05
N SER A 106 40.76 -3.83 -5.65
CA SER A 106 40.81 -2.44 -5.16
C SER A 106 40.26 -2.31 -3.74
N THR A 107 39.16 -3.01 -3.46
CA THR A 107 38.51 -3.02 -2.14
C THR A 107 39.38 -3.72 -1.09
N LEU A 108 39.89 -4.92 -1.39
CA LEU A 108 40.74 -5.68 -0.48
C LEU A 108 42.07 -4.96 -0.22
N LEU A 109 42.62 -4.28 -1.22
CA LEU A 109 43.84 -3.49 -1.08
C LEU A 109 43.60 -2.25 -0.22
N GLY A 110 42.48 -1.53 -0.40
CA GLY A 110 42.09 -0.43 0.47
C GLY A 110 41.90 -0.88 1.92
N LEU A 111 41.23 -2.01 2.12
CA LEU A 111 41.04 -2.63 3.44
C LEU A 111 42.38 -3.03 4.08
N ALA A 112 43.28 -3.66 3.34
CA ALA A 112 44.60 -4.02 3.83
C ALA A 112 45.42 -2.76 4.17
N ALA A 113 45.39 -1.73 3.32
CA ALA A 113 46.13 -0.50 3.53
C ALA A 113 45.68 0.26 4.78
N SER A 114 44.37 0.33 5.07
CA SER A 114 43.88 0.98 6.29
C SER A 114 44.18 0.16 7.55
N ASN A 115 44.01 -1.16 7.50
CA ASN A 115 44.26 -2.03 8.65
C ASN A 115 45.76 -2.22 8.96
N LEU A 116 46.65 -2.05 7.97
CA LEU A 116 48.11 -2.01 8.16
C LEU A 116 48.64 -0.63 8.59
N GLY A 117 47.78 0.39 8.67
CA GLY A 117 48.17 1.75 9.03
C GLY A 117 48.88 2.53 7.93
N LEU A 118 48.70 2.18 6.65
CA LEU A 118 49.24 2.95 5.51
C LEU A 118 48.37 4.18 5.20
N ILE A 119 47.05 4.04 5.28
CA ILE A 119 46.06 5.11 5.06
C ILE A 119 45.09 5.20 6.26
N PRO A 120 44.46 6.36 6.52
CA PRO A 120 43.51 6.51 7.63
C PRO A 120 42.16 5.83 7.35
N PHE A 121 41.42 5.47 8.41
CA PHE A 121 40.04 4.97 8.31
C PHE A 121 39.00 6.05 7.99
N GLU A 122 39.29 7.31 8.34
CA GLU A 122 38.42 8.47 8.07
C GLU A 122 39.26 9.66 7.58
N THR A 123 38.84 10.31 6.47
CA THR A 123 39.49 11.50 5.90
C THR A 123 38.45 12.37 5.17
N SER A 124 38.73 13.66 4.99
CA SER A 124 37.86 14.56 4.20
C SER A 124 37.79 14.16 2.72
N SER A 125 38.83 13.52 2.18
CA SER A 125 38.87 13.00 0.80
C SER A 125 37.80 11.94 0.56
N TYR A 126 37.54 11.08 1.57
CA TYR A 126 36.49 10.05 1.48
C TYR A 126 35.10 10.67 1.49
N SER A 127 34.87 11.63 2.39
CA SER A 127 33.60 12.38 2.48
C SER A 127 33.31 13.14 1.19
N PHE A 128 34.32 13.81 0.60
CA PHE A 128 34.19 14.50 -0.69
C PHE A 128 33.77 13.54 -1.80
N PHE A 129 34.36 12.34 -1.84
CA PHE A 129 33.96 11.33 -2.83
C PHE A 129 32.50 10.91 -2.65
N MET A 130 32.10 10.57 -1.42
CA MET A 130 30.76 10.05 -1.13
C MET A 130 29.66 11.10 -1.34
N GLU A 131 29.91 12.36 -0.97
CA GLU A 131 28.93 13.44 -1.10
C GLU A 131 28.86 14.02 -2.51
N PHE A 132 30.01 14.15 -3.19
CA PHE A 132 30.09 14.85 -4.46
C PHE A 132 30.31 13.93 -5.66
N LEU A 133 31.28 13.02 -5.64
CA LEU A 133 31.62 12.22 -6.83
C LEU A 133 30.69 11.03 -7.05
N LEU A 134 30.28 10.34 -5.98
CA LEU A 134 29.41 9.15 -6.04
C LEU A 134 28.07 9.39 -6.76
N PRO A 135 27.31 10.49 -6.48
CA PRO A 135 26.08 10.78 -7.22
C PRO A 135 26.29 10.94 -8.72
N HIS A 136 27.46 11.43 -9.18
CA HIS A 136 27.77 11.61 -10.60
C HIS A 136 28.21 10.32 -11.28
N THR A 137 28.78 9.38 -10.52
CA THR A 137 29.19 8.07 -11.04
C THR A 137 27.97 7.23 -11.45
N ILE A 138 26.85 7.36 -10.74
CA ILE A 138 25.61 6.60 -11.02
C ILE A 138 25.05 6.89 -12.43
N PRO A 139 24.81 8.16 -12.84
CA PRO A 139 24.37 8.44 -14.21
C PRO A 139 25.33 7.94 -15.27
N LEU A 140 26.65 8.17 -15.08
CA LEU A 140 27.67 7.77 -16.05
C LEU A 140 27.67 6.26 -16.30
N LEU A 141 27.46 5.46 -15.25
CA LEU A 141 27.31 4.00 -15.36
C LEU A 141 26.01 3.60 -16.07
N LEU A 142 24.95 4.39 -15.90
CA LEU A 142 23.60 4.09 -16.39
C LEU A 142 23.27 4.70 -17.77
N PHE A 143 24.17 5.44 -18.42
CA PHE A 143 23.92 5.96 -19.78
C PHE A 143 23.68 4.84 -20.81
N ARG A 144 24.18 3.64 -20.56
CA ARG A 144 23.93 2.44 -21.37
C ARG A 144 22.65 1.69 -20.99
N ALA A 145 21.94 2.14 -19.95
CA ALA A 145 20.72 1.53 -19.41
C ALA A 145 19.50 1.80 -20.31
N ASP A 146 19.49 1.21 -21.50
CA ASP A 146 18.30 1.17 -22.35
C ASP A 146 17.45 -0.04 -21.98
N LEU A 147 16.35 0.20 -21.26
CA LEU A 147 15.43 -0.86 -20.82
C LEU A 147 14.85 -1.65 -22.01
N ARG A 148 14.69 -1.02 -23.17
CA ARG A 148 14.20 -1.69 -24.39
C ARG A 148 15.24 -2.67 -24.92
N ARG A 149 16.52 -2.29 -24.90
CA ARG A 149 17.64 -3.13 -25.35
C ARG A 149 17.91 -4.27 -24.38
N ILE A 150 17.86 -4.03 -23.07
CA ILE A 150 17.99 -5.06 -22.02
C ILE A 150 16.93 -6.15 -22.24
N ILE A 151 15.67 -5.74 -22.38
CA ILE A 151 14.54 -6.62 -22.61
C ILE A 151 14.65 -7.41 -23.93
N ARG A 152 15.18 -6.78 -25.00
CA ARG A 152 15.34 -7.40 -26.34
C ARG A 152 16.52 -8.37 -26.42
N SER A 153 17.65 -8.04 -25.80
CA SER A 153 18.94 -8.69 -26.06
C SER A 153 19.36 -9.69 -24.96
N THR A 154 18.83 -9.55 -23.75
CA THR A 154 19.29 -10.34 -22.59
C THR A 154 18.50 -11.64 -22.38
N GLY A 155 17.30 -11.78 -22.98
CA GLY A 155 16.57 -13.04 -23.11
C GLY A 155 16.52 -13.92 -21.85
N SER A 156 17.03 -15.15 -21.95
CA SER A 156 17.07 -16.15 -20.85
C SER A 156 18.01 -15.77 -19.70
N LEU A 157 19.02 -14.91 -19.93
CA LEU A 157 19.89 -14.40 -18.87
C LEU A 157 19.14 -13.46 -17.92
N LEU A 158 18.21 -12.66 -18.46
CA LEU A 158 17.35 -11.78 -17.66
C LEU A 158 16.40 -12.60 -16.78
N LEU A 159 15.89 -13.72 -17.29
CA LEU A 159 15.08 -14.65 -16.50
C LEU A 159 15.89 -15.25 -15.34
N ALA A 160 17.11 -15.71 -15.63
CA ALA A 160 18.04 -16.21 -14.61
C ALA A 160 18.34 -15.13 -13.54
N PHE A 161 18.50 -13.88 -13.97
CA PHE A 161 18.74 -12.74 -13.08
C PHE A 161 17.53 -12.41 -12.18
N LEU A 162 16.31 -12.50 -12.72
CA LEU A 162 15.08 -12.32 -11.94
C LEU A 162 14.88 -13.44 -10.92
N ILE A 163 15.19 -14.68 -11.30
CA ILE A 163 15.21 -15.83 -10.37
C ILE A 163 16.23 -15.57 -9.26
N GLY A 164 17.43 -15.10 -9.60
CA GLY A 164 18.44 -14.67 -8.63
C GLY A 164 17.92 -13.57 -7.70
N SER A 165 17.24 -12.56 -8.23
CA SER A 165 16.66 -11.47 -7.43
C SER A 165 15.63 -11.98 -6.42
N VAL A 166 14.74 -12.89 -6.84
CA VAL A 166 13.77 -13.54 -5.93
C VAL A 166 14.48 -14.40 -4.90
N ALA A 167 15.52 -15.14 -5.30
CA ALA A 167 16.34 -15.93 -4.40
C ALA A 167 17.01 -15.06 -3.32
N THR A 168 17.47 -13.86 -3.66
CA THR A 168 18.00 -12.88 -2.70
C THR A 168 16.94 -12.42 -1.70
N ILE A 169 15.72 -12.13 -2.15
CA ILE A 169 14.61 -11.73 -1.27
C ILE A 169 14.29 -12.87 -0.28
N VAL A 170 14.17 -14.10 -0.77
CA VAL A 170 13.95 -15.28 0.08
C VAL A 170 15.12 -15.46 1.05
N GLY A 171 16.36 -15.36 0.57
CA GLY A 171 17.56 -15.44 1.39
C GLY A 171 17.60 -14.40 2.51
N THR A 172 17.16 -13.17 2.22
CA THR A 172 17.07 -12.08 3.21
C THR A 172 16.05 -12.43 4.30
N VAL A 173 14.86 -12.91 3.92
CA VAL A 173 13.81 -13.30 4.86
C VAL A 173 14.27 -14.47 5.74
N VAL A 174 14.87 -15.50 5.14
CA VAL A 174 15.38 -16.67 5.87
C VAL A 174 16.51 -16.28 6.82
N ALA A 175 17.49 -15.50 6.35
CA ALA A 175 18.59 -15.01 7.18
C ALA A 175 18.09 -14.14 8.35
N TYR A 176 17.08 -13.30 8.12
CA TYR A 176 16.52 -12.43 9.16
C TYR A 176 15.77 -13.23 10.24
N MET A 177 15.12 -14.33 9.86
CA MET A 177 14.42 -15.23 10.78
C MET A 177 15.41 -16.07 11.62
N LEU A 178 16.51 -16.52 11.01
CA LEU A 178 17.53 -17.32 11.69
C LEU A 178 18.45 -16.48 12.58
N VAL A 179 18.84 -15.29 12.13
CA VAL A 179 19.75 -14.38 12.82
C VAL A 179 19.11 -13.00 12.93
N PRO A 180 18.14 -12.82 13.85
CA PRO A 180 17.61 -11.50 14.12
C PRO A 180 18.71 -10.68 14.80
N MET A 181 19.28 -9.71 14.09
CA MET A 181 20.37 -8.82 14.56
C MET A 181 19.89 -7.86 15.66
N ARG A 182 19.39 -8.38 16.78
CA ARG A 182 18.74 -7.63 17.88
C ARG A 182 19.68 -6.62 18.54
N SER A 183 21.00 -6.88 18.52
CA SER A 183 22.02 -5.98 19.06
C SER A 183 22.10 -4.63 18.33
N LEU A 184 21.59 -4.52 17.11
CA LEU A 184 21.57 -3.28 16.31
C LEU A 184 20.34 -2.40 16.58
N GLY A 185 19.45 -2.79 17.49
CA GLY A 185 18.26 -2.03 17.86
C GLY A 185 17.37 -1.69 16.64
N PRO A 186 17.01 -0.42 16.42
CA PRO A 186 16.09 0.00 15.34
C PRO A 186 16.69 -0.12 13.92
N ASP A 187 18.00 -0.29 13.78
CA ASP A 187 18.68 -0.36 12.48
C ASP A 187 18.75 -1.81 11.93
N ASN A 188 18.30 -2.80 12.69
CA ASN A 188 18.41 -4.23 12.34
C ASN A 188 17.71 -4.64 11.02
N TRP A 189 16.54 -4.10 10.73
CA TRP A 189 15.79 -4.38 9.50
C TRP A 189 16.27 -3.49 8.35
N LYS A 190 16.79 -2.29 8.67
CA LYS A 190 17.33 -1.36 7.68
C LYS A 190 18.59 -1.92 7.04
N ILE A 191 19.49 -2.48 7.86
CA ILE A 191 20.71 -3.11 7.36
C ILE A 191 20.40 -4.38 6.55
N ALA A 192 19.39 -5.16 6.94
CA ALA A 192 18.90 -6.30 6.17
C ALA A 192 18.35 -5.87 4.79
N ALA A 193 17.64 -4.74 4.73
CA ALA A 193 17.17 -4.16 3.47
C ALA A 193 18.33 -3.63 2.59
N ALA A 194 19.38 -3.07 3.21
CA ALA A 194 20.59 -2.64 2.50
C ALA A 194 21.33 -3.83 1.86
N PHE A 195 21.52 -4.94 2.59
CA PHE A 195 22.10 -6.17 2.04
C PHE A 195 21.25 -6.79 0.94
N MET A 196 19.91 -6.80 1.09
CA MET A 196 19.00 -7.26 0.05
C MET A 196 19.21 -6.47 -1.26
N GLY A 197 19.34 -5.15 -1.18
CA GLY A 197 19.62 -4.34 -2.36
C GLY A 197 21.02 -4.53 -2.91
N SER A 198 22.03 -4.70 -2.05
CA SER A 198 23.39 -5.04 -2.48
C SER A 198 23.40 -6.30 -3.33
N TYR A 199 22.74 -7.37 -2.87
CA TYR A 199 22.76 -8.66 -3.55
C TYR A 199 21.78 -8.79 -4.73
N ILE A 200 20.97 -7.78 -5.03
CA ILE A 200 20.17 -7.71 -6.25
C ILE A 200 20.88 -6.90 -7.34
N GLY A 201 21.74 -5.93 -7.00
CA GLY A 201 22.38 -5.08 -8.02
C GLY A 201 23.72 -4.43 -7.66
N GLY A 202 24.50 -5.03 -6.75
CA GLY A 202 25.83 -4.59 -6.34
C GLY A 202 25.88 -3.57 -5.20
N SER A 203 27.10 -3.36 -4.67
CA SER A 203 27.41 -2.56 -3.48
C SER A 203 26.99 -1.08 -3.54
N LEU A 204 26.76 -0.53 -4.74
CA LEU A 204 26.21 0.82 -4.91
C LEU A 204 24.79 0.95 -4.32
N ASN A 205 23.97 -0.10 -4.45
CA ASN A 205 22.62 -0.09 -3.89
C ASN A 205 22.65 -0.17 -2.38
N PHE A 206 23.65 -0.84 -1.80
CA PHE A 206 23.83 -0.87 -0.34
C PHE A 206 23.92 0.54 0.21
N VAL A 207 24.78 1.38 -0.39
CA VAL A 207 24.98 2.77 0.04
C VAL A 207 23.71 3.60 -0.21
N ALA A 208 23.10 3.48 -1.40
CA ALA A 208 21.88 4.22 -1.73
C ALA A 208 20.70 3.91 -0.80
N ILE A 209 20.51 2.65 -0.43
CA ILE A 209 19.47 2.22 0.52
C ILE A 209 19.83 2.64 1.95
N SER A 210 21.10 2.55 2.34
CA SER A 210 21.55 2.94 3.68
C SER A 210 21.34 4.43 3.95
N GLU A 211 21.62 5.27 2.94
CA GLU A 211 21.37 6.71 3.00
C GLU A 211 19.87 7.00 3.06
N ALA A 212 19.08 6.35 2.20
CA ALA A 212 17.62 6.51 2.17
C ALA A 212 16.92 6.10 3.47
N LEU A 213 17.42 5.05 4.14
CA LEU A 213 16.88 4.56 5.42
C LEU A 213 17.50 5.23 6.65
N GLN A 214 18.44 6.16 6.46
CA GLN A 214 19.16 6.86 7.54
C GLN A 214 19.75 5.87 8.55
N ILE A 215 20.58 4.95 8.06
CA ILE A 215 21.35 4.02 8.91
C ILE A 215 22.55 4.76 9.52
N SER A 216 22.91 4.43 10.77
CA SER A 216 24.11 4.99 11.41
C SER A 216 25.38 4.74 10.58
N PRO A 217 26.27 5.75 10.37
CA PRO A 217 27.51 5.60 9.59
C PRO A 217 28.40 4.44 10.04
N PHE A 218 28.44 4.17 11.34
CA PHE A 218 29.19 3.05 11.91
C PHE A 218 28.66 1.68 11.42
N VAL A 219 27.33 1.53 11.35
CA VAL A 219 26.68 0.30 10.88
C VAL A 219 26.80 0.15 9.36
N ILE A 220 26.80 1.27 8.62
CA ILE A 220 27.07 1.29 7.17
C ILE A 220 28.49 0.78 6.91
N ALA A 221 29.50 1.35 7.57
CA ALA A 221 30.88 0.93 7.40
C ALA A 221 31.09 -0.56 7.74
N ALA A 222 30.48 -1.04 8.83
CA ALA A 222 30.56 -2.45 9.22
C ALA A 222 29.84 -3.38 8.23
N GLY A 223 28.63 -3.02 7.79
CA GLY A 223 27.85 -3.81 6.85
C GLY A 223 28.52 -3.91 5.47
N VAL A 224 29.12 -2.82 5.01
CA VAL A 224 29.89 -2.81 3.75
C VAL A 224 31.17 -3.64 3.86
N ALA A 225 31.91 -3.55 4.96
CA ALA A 225 33.09 -4.38 5.17
C ALA A 225 32.74 -5.88 5.12
N VAL A 226 31.63 -6.27 5.77
CA VAL A 226 31.08 -7.62 5.68
C VAL A 226 30.69 -7.97 4.23
N ASP A 227 30.00 -7.06 3.53
CA ASP A 227 29.55 -7.26 2.15
C ASP A 227 30.71 -7.63 1.23
N ASN A 228 31.81 -6.89 1.33
CA ASN A 228 33.00 -7.08 0.51
C ASN A 228 33.71 -8.41 0.80
N VAL A 229 33.83 -8.79 2.09
CA VAL A 229 34.43 -10.07 2.49
C VAL A 229 33.57 -11.23 2.01
N ILE A 230 32.25 -11.18 2.21
CA ILE A 230 31.32 -12.23 1.78
C ILE A 230 31.29 -12.34 0.25
N CYS A 231 31.27 -11.22 -0.48
CA CYS A 231 31.35 -11.21 -1.94
C CYS A 231 32.66 -11.85 -2.44
N ALA A 232 33.79 -11.64 -1.76
CA ALA A 232 35.05 -12.29 -2.11
C ALA A 232 34.96 -13.82 -2.01
N PHE A 233 34.51 -14.33 -0.87
CA PHE A 233 34.29 -15.77 -0.69
C PHE A 233 33.28 -16.32 -1.69
N TYR A 234 32.22 -15.58 -1.94
CA TYR A 234 31.18 -15.95 -2.87
C TYR A 234 31.68 -16.07 -4.31
N PHE A 235 32.43 -15.09 -4.82
CA PHE A 235 32.96 -15.14 -6.17
C PHE A 235 34.00 -16.26 -6.33
N MET A 236 34.82 -16.55 -5.31
CA MET A 236 35.72 -17.71 -5.35
C MET A 236 34.93 -19.01 -5.59
N VAL A 237 33.83 -19.23 -4.86
CA VAL A 237 32.95 -20.39 -5.05
C VAL A 237 32.31 -20.36 -6.44
N LEU A 238 31.80 -19.21 -6.88
CA LEU A 238 31.12 -19.05 -8.16
C LEU A 238 32.07 -19.31 -9.36
N PHE A 239 33.30 -18.82 -9.29
CA PHE A 239 34.34 -19.05 -10.30
C PHE A 239 34.85 -20.50 -10.29
N ALA A 240 34.90 -21.14 -9.12
CA ALA A 240 35.21 -22.57 -9.01
C ALA A 240 34.12 -23.42 -9.67
N LEU A 241 32.84 -23.10 -9.45
CA LEU A 241 31.72 -23.75 -10.14
C LEU A 241 31.76 -23.50 -11.65
N ALA A 242 32.04 -22.27 -12.07
CA ALA A 242 32.14 -21.90 -13.49
C ALA A 242 33.36 -22.53 -14.19
N SER A 243 34.43 -22.89 -13.48
CA SER A 243 35.63 -23.54 -14.05
C SER A 243 35.36 -24.92 -14.66
N LYS A 244 34.26 -25.58 -14.23
CA LYS A 244 33.84 -26.88 -14.76
C LYS A 244 33.14 -26.78 -16.12
N ILE A 245 32.90 -25.56 -16.62
CA ILE A 245 32.20 -25.30 -17.88
C ILE A 245 33.22 -24.86 -18.94
N PRO A 246 33.24 -25.48 -20.13
CA PRO A 246 34.20 -25.14 -21.18
C PRO A 246 33.96 -23.74 -21.80
N PRO A 247 35.00 -23.13 -22.39
CA PRO A 247 34.89 -21.86 -23.13
C PRO A 247 34.06 -22.00 -24.41
N GLU A 248 33.54 -20.89 -24.95
CA GLU A 248 32.83 -20.91 -26.24
C GLU A 248 33.78 -21.25 -27.39
N LYS A 249 33.33 -22.11 -28.32
CA LYS A 249 34.07 -22.36 -29.57
C LYS A 249 33.86 -21.15 -30.50
N THR A 250 34.96 -20.52 -30.92
CA THR A 250 34.94 -19.48 -31.97
C THR A 250 34.65 -20.10 -33.32
N THR A 251 33.38 -20.10 -33.73
CA THR A 251 33.00 -20.35 -35.13
C THR A 251 32.49 -19.06 -35.76
N SER A 252 33.10 -18.72 -36.89
CA SER A 252 32.70 -17.67 -37.84
C SER A 252 31.19 -17.71 -38.14
N ALA A 253 30.61 -16.51 -38.20
CA ALA A 253 29.32 -16.15 -38.79
C ALA A 253 28.40 -17.33 -39.18
N SER A 254 27.46 -17.69 -38.30
CA SER A 254 26.27 -18.44 -38.69
C SER A 254 25.02 -17.77 -38.11
N SER A 255 23.99 -17.72 -38.95
CA SER A 255 22.65 -17.14 -38.75
C SER A 255 22.09 -17.29 -37.33
N PRO A 256 21.23 -16.36 -36.85
CA PRO A 256 20.66 -16.44 -35.51
C PRO A 256 19.88 -17.75 -35.34
N GLY A 257 20.47 -18.68 -34.60
CA GLY A 257 19.92 -20.00 -34.33
C GLY A 257 18.57 -19.89 -33.63
N LYS A 258 17.54 -20.45 -34.26
CA LYS A 258 16.26 -20.75 -33.62
C LYS A 258 16.54 -21.73 -32.47
N LEU A 259 16.42 -21.25 -31.25
CA LEU A 259 16.41 -22.10 -30.05
C LEU A 259 15.06 -22.82 -29.98
N HIS A 260 15.09 -24.16 -30.09
CA HIS A 260 13.94 -25.04 -29.86
C HIS A 260 13.52 -24.96 -28.39
N LEU A 261 12.47 -24.18 -28.09
CA LEU A 261 11.82 -24.19 -26.79
C LEU A 261 10.81 -25.34 -26.78
N GLY A 262 11.12 -26.41 -26.03
CA GLY A 262 10.23 -27.54 -25.82
C GLY A 262 8.87 -27.11 -25.29
N HIS A 263 7.82 -27.67 -25.87
CA HIS A 263 6.45 -27.61 -25.36
C HIS A 263 6.43 -28.23 -23.95
N ASN A 264 6.37 -27.38 -22.90
CA ASN A 264 5.72 -27.63 -21.60
C ASN A 264 6.25 -26.65 -20.53
N LEU A 265 5.89 -25.37 -20.63
CA LEU A 265 5.97 -24.45 -19.47
C LEU A 265 5.03 -23.25 -19.65
N TYR A 266 3.72 -23.50 -19.55
CA TYR A 266 2.68 -22.48 -19.79
C TYR A 266 2.22 -21.71 -18.54
N CYS A 267 2.90 -21.82 -17.39
CA CYS A 267 2.42 -21.20 -16.14
C CYS A 267 3.12 -19.88 -15.76
N LEU A 268 4.19 -19.45 -16.43
CA LEU A 268 4.92 -18.20 -16.10
C LEU A 268 5.01 -17.17 -17.25
N ALA A 269 4.26 -17.36 -18.34
CA ALA A 269 4.44 -16.60 -19.58
C ALA A 269 3.93 -15.14 -19.55
N THR A 270 3.26 -14.69 -18.49
CA THR A 270 2.56 -13.40 -18.46
C THR A 270 3.49 -12.19 -18.36
N VAL A 271 4.65 -12.32 -17.69
CA VAL A 271 5.68 -11.26 -17.65
C VAL A 271 6.54 -11.30 -18.92
N PHE A 272 6.81 -12.50 -19.44
CA PHE A 272 7.67 -12.71 -20.61
C PHE A 272 7.03 -12.25 -21.92
N LEU A 273 5.70 -12.38 -22.07
CA LEU A 273 4.99 -11.94 -23.28
C LEU A 273 4.90 -10.42 -23.39
N PHE A 274 4.73 -9.69 -22.30
CA PHE A 274 4.69 -8.22 -22.32
C PHE A 274 6.07 -7.61 -22.68
N VAL A 275 7.12 -8.18 -22.10
CA VAL A 275 8.53 -7.84 -22.34
C VAL A 275 8.94 -8.18 -23.79
N ARG A 276 8.60 -9.38 -24.27
CA ARG A 276 8.86 -9.80 -25.67
C ARG A 276 8.01 -9.05 -26.70
N TYR A 277 6.87 -8.50 -26.32
CA TYR A 277 5.98 -7.72 -27.19
C TYR A 277 6.47 -6.28 -27.40
N VAL A 278 7.04 -5.64 -26.35
CA VAL A 278 7.75 -4.35 -26.49
C VAL A 278 9.07 -4.54 -27.26
N ALA A 279 9.66 -5.73 -27.20
CA ALA A 279 10.86 -6.10 -27.92
C ALA A 279 10.69 -6.22 -29.46
N MET A 280 9.53 -6.68 -29.94
CA MET A 280 9.31 -7.08 -31.34
C MET A 280 8.68 -6.00 -32.25
N ARG A 281 8.97 -4.71 -31.99
CA ARG A 281 8.46 -3.60 -32.80
C ARG A 281 9.59 -2.75 -33.40
N ASN A 282 10.43 -3.34 -34.24
CA ASN A 282 11.17 -2.65 -35.32
C ASN A 282 11.95 -3.65 -36.19
N HIS A 283 11.22 -4.48 -36.95
CA HIS A 283 11.82 -5.30 -38.01
C HIS A 283 11.25 -4.92 -39.39
N SER A 284 11.07 -3.62 -39.63
CA SER A 284 10.68 -3.10 -40.94
C SER A 284 11.02 -1.62 -41.10
N SER A 285 12.30 -1.25 -40.96
CA SER A 285 12.88 -0.02 -41.56
C SER A 285 14.35 0.17 -41.14
N SER A 286 15.27 -0.63 -41.68
CA SER A 286 16.68 -0.27 -41.91
C SER A 286 17.39 -1.46 -42.52
N GLY A 287 17.80 -1.36 -43.78
CA GLY A 287 18.58 -2.37 -44.48
C GLY A 287 19.99 -2.54 -43.88
N PRO A 288 20.76 -3.53 -44.38
CA PRO A 288 22.09 -3.82 -43.89
C PRO A 288 23.06 -2.75 -44.40
N LEU A 289 23.71 -2.03 -43.48
CA LEU A 289 24.93 -1.29 -43.80
C LEU A 289 26.10 -2.10 -43.26
N ALA A 290 27.03 -2.32 -44.19
CA ALA A 290 28.13 -3.27 -44.14
C ALA A 290 29.07 -3.06 -42.94
N ASP A 291 29.43 -4.19 -42.35
CA ASP A 291 30.65 -4.36 -41.57
C ASP A 291 31.68 -4.91 -42.57
N ASP A 292 32.37 -4.00 -43.26
CA ASP A 292 33.57 -4.30 -44.06
C ASP A 292 34.22 -2.96 -44.45
N ASN A 293 35.03 -2.41 -43.54
CA ASN A 293 36.20 -1.55 -43.81
C ASN A 293 36.83 -1.08 -42.49
N MET A 294 37.21 -2.02 -41.62
CA MET A 294 38.13 -1.72 -40.52
C MET A 294 39.57 -1.80 -41.02
N LYS A 295 39.98 -0.82 -41.84
CA LYS A 295 41.39 -0.54 -42.19
C LYS A 295 41.56 0.80 -42.92
N LYS A 296 41.12 1.89 -42.29
CA LYS A 296 41.61 3.28 -42.47
C LYS A 296 40.69 4.19 -41.66
N ASP A 297 41.09 4.56 -40.44
CA ASP A 297 40.77 5.86 -39.81
C ASP A 297 41.33 6.03 -38.38
N ASP A 298 42.48 5.44 -38.06
CA ASP A 298 43.15 5.59 -36.74
C ASP A 298 43.69 7.02 -36.44
N LYS A 299 43.35 8.05 -37.23
CA LYS A 299 43.84 9.43 -37.00
C LYS A 299 42.76 10.52 -36.90
N VAL A 300 41.48 10.23 -37.16
CA VAL A 300 40.40 11.24 -37.09
C VAL A 300 39.51 11.09 -35.84
N GLU A 301 39.50 9.91 -35.20
CA GLU A 301 38.64 9.61 -34.04
C GLU A 301 39.06 10.26 -32.71
N ASP A 302 40.32 10.66 -32.55
CA ASP A 302 40.83 11.09 -31.24
C ASP A 302 40.36 12.50 -30.82
N LYS A 303 39.96 13.35 -31.79
CA LYS A 303 39.57 14.75 -31.51
C LYS A 303 38.15 14.90 -30.92
N ASN A 304 37.28 13.91 -31.13
CA ASN A 304 35.88 13.93 -30.64
C ASN A 304 35.69 13.28 -29.26
N ARG A 305 36.68 12.50 -28.78
CA ARG A 305 36.58 11.78 -27.50
C ARG A 305 36.56 12.70 -26.28
N VAL A 306 37.39 13.76 -26.28
CA VAL A 306 37.42 14.74 -25.18
C VAL A 306 36.11 15.51 -25.08
N VAL A 307 35.55 15.91 -26.24
CA VAL A 307 34.25 16.60 -26.30
C VAL A 307 33.14 15.69 -25.79
N SER A 308 33.07 14.44 -26.25
CA SER A 308 32.09 13.46 -25.78
C SER A 308 32.17 13.23 -24.26
N THR A 309 33.38 13.13 -23.70
CA THR A 309 33.63 13.02 -22.25
C THR A 309 33.12 14.26 -21.49
N SER A 310 33.38 15.47 -22.00
CA SER A 310 32.90 16.72 -21.38
C SER A 310 31.38 16.85 -21.42
N VAL A 311 30.74 16.41 -22.51
CA VAL A 311 29.28 16.39 -22.64
C VAL A 311 28.67 15.35 -21.70
N ALA A 312 29.27 14.16 -21.58
CA ALA A 312 28.80 13.11 -20.67
C ALA A 312 28.83 13.58 -19.21
N LEU A 313 29.91 14.23 -18.78
CA LEU A 313 30.02 14.84 -17.46
C LEU A 313 28.96 15.93 -17.25
N SER A 314 28.81 16.85 -18.20
CA SER A 314 27.83 17.94 -18.13
C SER A 314 26.39 17.43 -18.00
N VAL A 315 26.04 16.37 -18.74
CA VAL A 315 24.74 15.70 -18.65
C VAL A 315 24.55 15.03 -17.28
N SER A 316 25.60 14.40 -16.73
CA SER A 316 25.56 13.84 -15.37
C SER A 316 25.31 14.91 -14.31
N PHE A 317 26.03 16.04 -14.36
CA PHE A 317 25.80 17.19 -13.47
C PHE A 317 24.37 17.73 -13.57
N LEU A 318 23.82 17.84 -14.78
CA LEU A 318 22.45 18.30 -15.00
C LEU A 318 21.42 17.34 -14.39
N ILE A 319 21.62 16.03 -14.55
CA ILE A 319 20.75 15.00 -13.97
C ILE A 319 20.82 15.07 -12.44
N CYS A 320 22.01 15.16 -11.85
CA CYS A 320 22.19 15.32 -10.40
C CYS A 320 21.48 16.57 -9.88
N LYS A 321 21.63 17.72 -10.58
CA LYS A 321 20.97 18.97 -10.16
C LYS A 321 19.45 18.88 -10.28
N ALA A 322 18.93 18.25 -11.33
CA ALA A 322 17.50 18.01 -11.50
C ALA A 322 16.96 17.06 -10.41
N ALA A 323 17.70 16.02 -10.05
CA ALA A 323 17.35 15.10 -8.98
C ALA A 323 17.33 15.81 -7.62
N ILE A 324 18.36 16.60 -7.29
CA ILE A 324 18.42 17.40 -6.05
C ILE A 324 17.22 18.33 -5.99
N SER A 325 16.98 19.12 -7.04
CA SER A 325 15.84 20.05 -7.09
C SER A 325 14.50 19.34 -6.93
N MET A 326 14.32 18.18 -7.59
CA MET A 326 13.12 17.36 -7.44
C MET A 326 12.98 16.82 -6.01
N THR A 327 14.05 16.36 -5.38
CA THR A 327 14.01 15.84 -4.01
C THR A 327 13.80 16.92 -2.95
N GLU A 328 14.35 18.13 -3.17
CA GLU A 328 14.12 19.31 -2.35
C GLU A 328 12.68 19.80 -2.48
N LEU A 329 12.14 19.85 -3.70
CA LEU A 329 10.73 20.19 -3.97
C LEU A 329 9.77 19.20 -3.31
N LEU A 330 10.10 17.90 -3.34
CA LEU A 330 9.29 16.83 -2.74
C LEU A 330 9.60 16.58 -1.25
N LYS A 331 10.60 17.30 -0.68
CA LYS A 331 11.13 17.15 0.69
C LYS A 331 11.33 15.67 1.08
N ILE A 332 12.00 14.90 0.22
CA ILE A 332 12.30 13.47 0.45
C ILE A 332 13.72 13.37 1.01
N GLN A 333 13.85 13.14 2.32
CA GLN A 333 15.16 12.90 2.95
C GLN A 333 15.77 11.59 2.43
N GLY A 334 17.05 11.61 2.03
CA GLY A 334 17.76 10.43 1.48
C GLY A 334 17.26 9.96 0.10
N GLY A 335 16.44 10.77 -0.59
CA GLY A 335 15.86 10.41 -1.90
C GLY A 335 16.73 10.75 -3.11
N MET A 336 17.90 11.36 -2.91
CA MET A 336 18.76 11.90 -3.98
C MET A 336 19.26 10.80 -4.92
N LEU A 337 19.95 9.79 -4.40
CA LEU A 337 20.51 8.71 -5.25
C LEU A 337 19.43 7.91 -6.01
N PRO A 338 18.29 7.52 -5.39
CA PRO A 338 17.19 6.89 -6.13
C PRO A 338 16.59 7.79 -7.23
N ALA A 339 16.47 9.09 -6.98
CA ALA A 339 15.99 10.06 -7.96
C ALA A 339 16.93 10.20 -9.16
N VAL A 340 18.25 10.27 -8.90
CA VAL A 340 19.30 10.28 -9.92
C VAL A 340 19.22 9.04 -10.81
N THR A 341 19.08 7.86 -10.21
CA THR A 341 18.89 6.58 -10.91
C THR A 341 17.64 6.59 -11.79
N ALA A 342 16.49 7.01 -11.25
CA ALA A 342 15.21 7.06 -11.99
C ALA A 342 15.29 7.98 -13.21
N ILE A 343 15.77 9.21 -13.02
CA ILE A 343 15.87 10.22 -14.09
C ILE A 343 16.81 9.72 -15.18
N THR A 344 17.95 9.15 -14.81
CA THR A 344 18.91 8.63 -15.80
C THR A 344 18.30 7.54 -16.66
N ILE A 345 17.62 6.56 -16.06
CA ILE A 345 17.02 5.44 -16.81
C ILE A 345 15.92 5.94 -17.75
N ILE A 346 15.07 6.87 -17.27
CA ILE A 346 13.99 7.44 -18.10
C ILE A 346 14.59 8.15 -19.31
N LEU A 347 15.64 8.97 -19.11
CA LEU A 347 16.29 9.70 -20.19
C LEU A 347 17.05 8.78 -21.15
N ALA A 348 17.86 7.85 -20.63
CA ALA A 348 18.62 6.86 -21.40
C ALA A 348 17.69 5.95 -22.22
N THR A 349 16.55 5.55 -21.64
CA THR A 349 15.55 4.75 -22.34
C THR A 349 14.77 5.59 -23.36
N SER A 350 14.50 6.87 -23.09
CA SER A 350 13.72 7.74 -23.99
C SER A 350 14.53 8.23 -25.20
N PHE A 351 15.81 8.50 -25.02
CA PHE A 351 16.71 9.06 -26.03
C PHE A 351 17.96 8.18 -26.26
N PRO A 352 17.80 6.91 -26.68
CA PRO A 352 18.91 5.96 -26.74
C PRO A 352 20.01 6.38 -27.72
N GLY A 353 19.69 7.08 -28.82
CA GLY A 353 20.72 7.53 -29.77
C GLY A 353 21.75 8.49 -29.17
N PHE A 354 21.28 9.47 -28.40
CA PHE A 354 22.13 10.46 -27.73
C PHE A 354 22.99 9.82 -26.63
N PHE A 355 22.36 9.03 -25.74
CA PHE A 355 23.08 8.40 -24.63
C PHE A 355 24.02 7.28 -25.09
N ASN A 356 23.70 6.52 -26.15
CA ASN A 356 24.63 5.53 -26.71
C ASN A 356 25.87 6.16 -27.34
N SER A 357 25.77 7.37 -27.91
CA SER A 357 26.93 8.11 -28.44
C SER A 357 27.88 8.55 -27.33
N LEU A 358 27.34 8.85 -26.14
CA LEU A 358 28.11 9.29 -24.97
C LEU A 358 28.60 8.12 -24.09
N ALA A 359 27.94 6.96 -24.20
CA ALA A 359 28.18 5.80 -23.35
C ALA A 359 29.64 5.33 -23.31
N PRO A 360 30.41 5.25 -24.42
CA PRO A 360 31.81 4.80 -24.36
C PRO A 360 32.71 5.73 -23.52
N SER A 361 32.51 7.05 -23.65
CA SER A 361 33.22 8.07 -22.87
C SER A 361 32.78 8.03 -21.40
N ALA A 362 31.47 7.93 -21.15
CA ALA A 362 30.91 7.85 -19.80
C ALA A 362 31.34 6.57 -19.06
N GLU A 363 31.38 5.44 -19.76
CA GLU A 363 31.80 4.14 -19.23
C GLU A 363 33.26 4.20 -18.73
N THR A 364 34.15 4.80 -19.53
CA THR A 364 35.57 4.97 -19.16
C THR A 364 35.74 5.77 -17.87
N ILE A 365 35.05 6.91 -17.74
CA ILE A 365 35.09 7.73 -16.52
C ILE A 365 34.45 6.99 -15.34
N SER A 366 33.30 6.35 -15.58
CA SER A 366 32.58 5.61 -14.54
C SER A 366 33.42 4.47 -13.99
N LEU A 367 34.21 3.77 -14.83
CA LEU A 367 35.11 2.71 -14.38
C LEU A 367 36.20 3.25 -13.45
N ILE A 368 36.82 4.39 -13.80
CA ILE A 368 37.84 5.02 -12.94
C ILE A 368 37.23 5.42 -11.59
N LEU A 369 36.09 6.11 -11.61
CA LEU A 369 35.39 6.54 -10.40
C LEU A 369 34.88 5.35 -9.57
N MET A 370 34.47 4.25 -10.20
CA MET A 370 34.06 3.03 -9.50
C MET A 370 35.24 2.35 -8.81
N GLN A 371 36.42 2.31 -9.43
CA GLN A 371 37.60 1.74 -8.78
C GLN A 371 38.01 2.56 -7.55
N LEU A 372 37.93 3.87 -7.67
CA LEU A 372 38.15 4.79 -6.56
C LEU A 372 37.12 4.60 -5.44
N PHE A 373 35.83 4.46 -5.79
CA PHE A 373 34.76 4.10 -4.86
C PHE A 373 35.10 2.83 -4.09
N PHE A 374 35.45 1.74 -4.79
CA PHE A 374 35.79 0.46 -4.17
C PHE A 374 37.00 0.53 -3.24
N THR A 375 38.05 1.27 -3.62
CA THR A 375 39.21 1.49 -2.73
C THR A 375 38.83 2.26 -1.47
N ILE A 376 38.08 3.37 -1.60
CA ILE A 376 37.62 4.16 -0.44
C ILE A 376 36.73 3.29 0.47
N LEU A 377 35.85 2.50 -0.14
CA LEU A 377 34.98 1.57 0.56
C LEU A 377 35.77 0.56 1.40
N GLY A 378 36.83 -0.01 0.83
CA GLY A 378 37.76 -0.87 1.54
C GLY A 378 38.49 -0.14 2.67
N ALA A 379 39.01 1.06 2.39
CA ALA A 379 39.78 1.85 3.36
C ALA A 379 38.97 2.23 4.61
N THR A 380 37.68 2.51 4.46
CA THR A 380 36.76 2.80 5.59
C THR A 380 36.44 1.57 6.45
N GLY A 381 36.73 0.35 5.97
CA GLY A 381 36.47 -0.89 6.69
C GLY A 381 37.53 -1.20 7.74
N SER A 382 37.14 -1.33 9.00
CA SER A 382 38.00 -1.87 10.06
C SER A 382 37.67 -3.33 10.32
N VAL A 383 38.55 -4.25 9.92
CA VAL A 383 38.34 -5.70 10.09
C VAL A 383 38.23 -6.06 11.58
N TRP A 384 39.08 -5.43 12.41
CA TRP A 384 39.11 -5.68 13.84
C TRP A 384 37.84 -5.18 14.56
N ASN A 385 37.31 -4.01 14.18
CA ASN A 385 36.05 -3.52 14.74
C ASN A 385 34.85 -4.34 14.26
N VAL A 386 34.86 -4.84 13.02
CA VAL A 386 33.78 -5.68 12.49
C VAL A 386 33.69 -7.03 13.22
N ILE A 387 34.83 -7.69 13.44
CA ILE A 387 34.89 -8.96 14.16
C ILE A 387 34.41 -8.80 15.61
N ASN A 388 34.79 -7.70 16.27
CA ASN A 388 34.46 -7.48 17.69
C ASN A 388 33.08 -6.84 17.93
N THR A 389 32.52 -6.10 16.96
CA THR A 389 31.30 -5.31 17.18
C THR A 389 30.03 -5.93 16.57
N ALA A 390 30.12 -6.75 15.51
CA ALA A 390 28.92 -7.24 14.82
C ALA A 390 29.04 -8.64 14.15
N PRO A 391 29.36 -9.72 14.90
CA PRO A 391 29.36 -11.09 14.36
C PRO A 391 28.00 -11.53 13.78
N SER A 392 26.92 -10.94 14.27
CA SER A 392 25.56 -11.18 13.77
C SER A 392 25.33 -10.67 12.34
N ILE A 393 25.95 -9.55 11.93
CA ILE A 393 25.85 -9.02 10.56
C ILE A 393 26.57 -9.95 9.58
N PHE A 394 27.77 -10.41 9.95
CA PHE A 394 28.53 -11.36 9.16
C PHE A 394 27.77 -12.67 8.96
N LEU A 395 27.23 -13.24 10.04
CA LEU A 395 26.45 -14.48 9.97
C LEU A 395 25.18 -14.31 9.13
N PHE A 396 24.49 -13.18 9.26
CA PHE A 396 23.32 -12.83 8.45
C PHE A 396 23.66 -12.80 6.95
N ALA A 397 24.70 -12.06 6.56
CA ALA A 397 25.11 -11.92 5.16
C ALA A 397 25.57 -13.26 4.56
N ALA A 398 26.32 -14.07 5.32
CA ALA A 398 26.76 -15.40 4.91
C ALA A 398 25.56 -16.33 4.61
N ILE A 399 24.59 -16.40 5.54
CA ILE A 399 23.37 -17.22 5.36
C ILE A 399 22.57 -16.73 4.15
N GLN A 400 22.41 -15.42 4.00
CA GLN A 400 21.67 -14.81 2.89
C GLN A 400 22.25 -15.22 1.53
N VAL A 401 23.56 -15.08 1.35
CA VAL A 401 24.25 -15.41 0.08
C VAL A 401 24.27 -16.91 -0.20
N MET A 402 24.40 -17.75 0.84
CA MET A 402 24.29 -19.21 0.70
C MET A 402 22.89 -19.64 0.24
N VAL A 403 21.83 -19.10 0.86
CA VAL A 403 20.45 -19.39 0.47
C VAL A 403 20.17 -18.86 -0.93
N HIS A 404 20.66 -17.67 -1.28
CA HIS A 404 20.58 -17.11 -2.62
C HIS A 404 21.13 -18.09 -3.67
N LEU A 405 22.35 -18.60 -3.48
CA LEU A 405 22.97 -19.54 -4.41
C LEU A 405 22.19 -20.86 -4.49
N ALA A 406 21.80 -21.43 -3.35
CA ALA A 406 21.06 -22.68 -3.30
C ALA A 406 19.72 -22.58 -4.05
N VAL A 407 18.94 -21.53 -3.77
CA VAL A 407 17.63 -21.29 -4.40
C VAL A 407 17.80 -20.99 -5.89
N THR A 408 18.79 -20.19 -6.28
CA THR A 408 19.06 -19.88 -7.70
C THR A 408 19.40 -21.14 -8.49
N LEU A 409 20.22 -22.04 -7.94
CA LEU A 409 20.58 -23.30 -8.60
C LEU A 409 19.41 -24.29 -8.65
N VAL A 410 18.63 -24.42 -7.57
CA VAL A 410 17.46 -25.32 -7.51
C VAL A 410 16.37 -24.86 -8.48
N LEU A 411 16.00 -23.58 -8.45
CA LEU A 411 14.99 -23.03 -9.35
C LEU A 411 15.50 -23.02 -10.79
N GLY A 412 16.77 -22.66 -11.01
CA GLY A 412 17.38 -22.71 -12.34
C GLY A 412 17.34 -24.11 -12.96
N LYS A 413 17.60 -25.15 -12.17
CA LYS A 413 17.46 -26.55 -12.60
C LYS A 413 15.99 -26.92 -12.87
N LEU A 414 15.05 -26.46 -12.04
CA LEU A 414 13.61 -26.67 -12.23
C LEU A 414 13.10 -26.02 -13.53
N PHE A 415 13.64 -24.85 -13.89
CA PHE A 415 13.28 -24.11 -15.10
C PHE A 415 14.13 -24.48 -16.33
N CYS A 416 14.98 -25.51 -16.23
CA CYS A 416 15.85 -25.98 -17.30
C CYS A 416 16.73 -24.87 -17.91
N ILE A 417 17.25 -23.96 -17.08
CA ILE A 417 18.13 -22.88 -17.51
C ILE A 417 19.58 -23.37 -17.49
N ASP A 418 20.36 -23.01 -18.51
CA ASP A 418 21.77 -23.36 -18.60
C ASP A 418 22.57 -22.86 -17.39
N MET A 419 23.42 -23.73 -16.84
CA MET A 419 24.26 -23.42 -15.68
C MET A 419 25.15 -22.19 -15.91
N LYS A 420 25.64 -22.01 -17.15
CA LYS A 420 26.41 -20.84 -17.58
C LYS A 420 25.65 -19.53 -17.34
N LEU A 421 24.37 -19.49 -17.71
CA LEU A 421 23.50 -18.31 -17.56
C LEU A 421 23.14 -18.09 -16.10
N LEU A 422 22.91 -19.16 -15.32
CA LEU A 422 22.61 -19.06 -13.90
C LEU A 422 23.79 -18.51 -13.09
N LEU A 423 25.01 -19.00 -13.33
CA LEU A 423 26.21 -18.52 -12.64
C LEU A 423 26.52 -17.06 -13.03
N LEU A 424 26.39 -16.72 -14.31
CA LEU A 424 26.60 -15.33 -14.76
C LEU A 424 25.52 -14.38 -14.23
N ALA A 425 24.26 -14.80 -14.20
CA ALA A 425 23.17 -14.02 -13.62
C ALA A 425 23.36 -13.82 -12.12
N SER A 426 23.74 -14.88 -11.40
CA SER A 426 24.01 -14.80 -9.96
C SER A 426 25.19 -13.88 -9.64
N ASN A 427 26.22 -13.87 -10.49
CA ASN A 427 27.31 -12.90 -10.42
C ASN A 427 26.82 -11.47 -10.67
N ALA A 428 25.96 -11.27 -11.68
CA ALA A 428 25.38 -9.95 -11.97
C ALA A 428 24.47 -9.44 -10.84
N ASN A 429 23.77 -10.33 -10.11
CA ASN A 429 22.96 -9.98 -8.94
C ASN A 429 23.84 -9.46 -7.79
N ILE A 430 24.84 -10.25 -7.39
CA ILE A 430 25.65 -9.95 -6.21
C ILE A 430 26.75 -8.92 -6.50
N GLY A 431 27.48 -9.05 -7.61
CA GLY A 431 28.61 -8.18 -7.95
C GLY A 431 28.33 -7.09 -8.96
N GLY A 432 27.15 -7.08 -9.59
CA GLY A 432 26.76 -6.05 -10.54
C GLY A 432 27.41 -6.19 -11.93
N PRO A 433 27.39 -5.11 -12.75
CA PRO A 433 27.75 -5.18 -14.16
C PRO A 433 29.25 -5.43 -14.42
N THR A 434 30.13 -4.92 -13.56
CA THR A 434 31.59 -5.01 -13.72
C THR A 434 32.10 -6.43 -13.46
N THR A 435 31.64 -7.09 -12.39
CA THR A 435 32.04 -8.47 -12.08
C THR A 435 31.46 -9.48 -13.07
N ALA A 436 30.23 -9.24 -13.56
CA ALA A 436 29.60 -10.06 -14.59
C ALA A 436 30.41 -10.02 -15.89
N CYS A 437 30.84 -8.84 -16.32
CA CYS A 437 31.74 -8.66 -17.46
C CYS A 437 33.07 -9.42 -17.28
N ALA A 438 33.70 -9.27 -16.11
CA ALA A 438 34.96 -9.93 -15.79
C ALA A 438 34.85 -11.46 -15.86
N MET A 439 33.79 -12.05 -15.29
CA MET A 439 33.57 -13.50 -15.35
C MET A 439 33.32 -14.01 -16.77
N ALA A 440 32.47 -13.31 -17.54
CA ALA A 440 32.20 -13.71 -18.92
C ALA A 440 33.49 -13.67 -19.77
N THR A 441 34.34 -12.66 -19.56
CA THR A 441 35.63 -12.53 -20.24
C THR A 441 36.62 -13.62 -19.81
N ALA A 442 36.81 -13.82 -18.51
CA ALA A 442 37.74 -14.79 -17.94
C ALA A 442 37.41 -16.25 -18.30
N LYS A 443 36.12 -16.56 -18.54
CA LYS A 443 35.66 -17.90 -18.96
C LYS A 443 35.54 -18.07 -20.47
N GLY A 444 35.89 -17.06 -21.27
CA GLY A 444 35.77 -17.12 -22.73
C GLY A 444 34.32 -17.17 -23.22
N TRP A 445 33.40 -16.52 -22.50
CA TRP A 445 31.98 -16.42 -22.85
C TRP A 445 31.67 -15.06 -23.50
N THR A 446 32.39 -14.78 -24.59
CA THR A 446 32.39 -13.47 -25.26
C THR A 446 30.98 -13.00 -25.68
N SER A 447 30.10 -13.94 -26.06
CA SER A 447 28.71 -13.62 -26.44
C SER A 447 27.86 -13.08 -25.28
N LEU A 448 28.24 -13.36 -24.03
CA LEU A 448 27.49 -13.02 -22.82
C LEU A 448 28.04 -11.80 -22.07
N VAL A 449 29.14 -11.20 -22.53
CA VAL A 449 29.73 -10.01 -21.91
C VAL A 449 28.74 -8.85 -21.88
N VAL A 450 28.20 -8.48 -23.04
CA VAL A 450 27.22 -7.38 -23.16
C VAL A 450 25.90 -7.70 -22.44
N PRO A 451 25.28 -8.88 -22.62
CA PRO A 451 24.12 -9.28 -21.83
C PRO A 451 24.35 -9.27 -20.31
N GLY A 452 25.54 -9.67 -19.84
CA GLY A 452 25.91 -9.67 -18.42
C GLY A 452 25.98 -8.26 -17.83
N ILE A 453 26.64 -7.33 -18.53
CA ILE A 453 26.67 -5.91 -18.16
C ILE A 453 25.26 -5.34 -18.08
N LEU A 454 24.44 -5.59 -19.11
CA LEU A 454 23.07 -5.11 -19.19
C LEU A 454 22.17 -5.66 -18.07
N SER A 455 22.32 -6.94 -17.70
CA SER A 455 21.63 -7.53 -16.54
C SER A 455 22.05 -6.88 -15.22
N GLY A 456 23.35 -6.64 -15.01
CA GLY A 456 23.84 -5.98 -13.80
C GLY A 456 23.36 -4.54 -13.67
N VAL A 457 23.36 -3.78 -14.77
CA VAL A 457 22.80 -2.42 -14.85
C VAL A 457 21.30 -2.39 -14.53
N PHE A 458 20.55 -3.39 -15.00
CA PHE A 458 19.14 -3.58 -14.65
C PHE A 458 18.96 -3.88 -13.15
N GLY A 459 19.87 -4.65 -12.55
CA GLY A 459 19.95 -4.88 -11.11
C GLY A 459 20.04 -3.62 -10.29
N VAL A 460 21.03 -2.77 -10.60
CA VAL A 460 21.24 -1.44 -9.97
C VAL A 460 19.94 -0.61 -10.01
N SER A 461 19.26 -0.67 -11.15
CA SER A 461 18.02 0.07 -11.39
C SER A 461 16.84 -0.40 -10.52
N ILE A 462 16.69 -1.70 -10.28
CA ILE A 462 15.53 -2.25 -9.56
C ILE A 462 15.77 -2.38 -8.05
N ALA A 463 16.98 -2.78 -7.67
CA ALA A 463 17.35 -3.07 -6.28
C ALA A 463 17.18 -1.84 -5.37
N THR A 464 17.58 -0.65 -5.84
CA THR A 464 17.44 0.60 -5.08
C THR A 464 15.98 0.87 -4.69
N PHE A 465 15.03 0.65 -5.60
CA PHE A 465 13.60 0.86 -5.29
C PHE A 465 13.02 -0.26 -4.42
N LEU A 466 13.46 -1.52 -4.63
CA LEU A 466 13.02 -2.66 -3.81
C LEU A 466 13.50 -2.55 -2.36
N GLY A 467 14.73 -2.08 -2.12
CA GLY A 467 15.30 -1.93 -0.78
C GLY A 467 14.72 -0.78 0.05
N ILE A 468 14.25 0.30 -0.59
CA ILE A 468 13.75 1.51 0.10
C ILE A 468 12.28 1.38 0.55
N GLY A 469 11.54 0.33 0.15
CA GLY A 469 10.12 0.20 0.48
C GLY A 469 9.20 1.21 -0.25
N CYS A 470 9.76 2.25 -0.88
CA CYS A 470 9.08 3.06 -1.91
C CYS A 470 8.77 2.25 -3.18
N GLY A 471 9.50 1.15 -3.43
CA GLY A 471 9.31 0.31 -4.61
C GLY A 471 7.91 -0.30 -4.73
N VAL A 472 7.26 -0.74 -3.64
CA VAL A 472 5.91 -1.31 -3.74
C VAL A 472 4.88 -0.25 -4.13
N PHE A 473 4.96 0.94 -3.51
CA PHE A 473 4.08 2.05 -3.84
C PHE A 473 4.35 2.59 -5.25
N MET A 474 5.62 2.81 -5.62
CA MET A 474 6.02 3.24 -6.96
C MET A 474 5.65 2.20 -8.03
N LEU A 475 5.92 0.91 -7.79
CA LEU A 475 5.53 -0.18 -8.69
C LEU A 475 4.02 -0.16 -8.91
N MET A 476 3.24 -0.02 -7.84
CA MET A 476 1.79 0.00 -7.92
C MET A 476 1.28 1.26 -8.65
N MET A 477 1.92 2.42 -8.47
CA MET A 477 1.63 3.63 -9.25
C MET A 477 1.98 3.47 -10.73
N VAL A 478 3.13 2.85 -11.06
CA VAL A 478 3.52 2.55 -12.44
C VAL A 478 2.56 1.55 -13.08
N LEU A 479 2.15 0.51 -12.36
CA LEU A 479 1.17 -0.47 -12.82
C LEU A 479 -0.21 0.19 -13.04
N PHE A 480 -0.63 1.06 -12.13
CA PHE A 480 -1.88 1.80 -12.26
C PHE A 480 -1.84 2.77 -13.44
N ALA A 481 -0.75 3.52 -13.62
CA ALA A 481 -0.56 4.39 -14.78
C ALA A 481 -0.53 3.60 -16.09
N GLY A 482 0.13 2.44 -16.12
CA GLY A 482 0.13 1.51 -17.25
C GLY A 482 -1.28 0.99 -17.55
N TRP A 483 -2.06 0.65 -16.54
CA TRP A 483 -3.46 0.22 -16.68
C TRP A 483 -4.36 1.33 -17.23
N VAL A 484 -4.22 2.58 -16.76
CA VAL A 484 -4.91 3.75 -17.32
C VAL A 484 -4.49 4.01 -18.76
N PHE A 485 -3.21 3.86 -19.08
CA PHE A 485 -2.70 3.99 -20.46
C PHE A 485 -3.36 2.98 -21.40
N VAL A 486 -3.58 1.73 -20.96
CA VAL A 486 -4.32 0.74 -21.75
C VAL A 486 -5.75 1.22 -22.07
N TRP A 487 -6.46 1.81 -21.11
CA TRP A 487 -7.80 2.38 -21.35
C TRP A 487 -7.79 3.52 -22.38
N ILE A 488 -6.78 4.40 -22.35
CA ILE A 488 -6.61 5.46 -23.34
C ILE A 488 -6.38 4.85 -24.72
N MET A 489 -5.50 3.86 -24.81
CA MET A 489 -5.10 3.22 -26.06
C MET A 489 -6.20 2.37 -26.68
N ILE A 490 -7.06 1.72 -25.90
CA ILE A 490 -8.06 0.76 -26.40
C ILE A 490 -9.00 1.37 -27.46
N SER A 491 -9.27 2.67 -27.36
CA SER A 491 -10.12 3.42 -28.27
C SER A 491 -9.44 3.83 -29.58
N THR A 492 -8.12 3.64 -29.71
CA THR A 492 -7.33 4.14 -30.86
C THR A 492 -7.21 3.14 -32.01
N ASN A 493 -6.99 3.65 -33.23
CA ASN A 493 -6.70 2.84 -34.41
C ASN A 493 -5.45 1.99 -34.24
N LEU A 494 -4.44 2.53 -33.55
CA LEU A 494 -3.19 1.83 -33.29
C LEU A 494 -3.43 0.54 -32.50
N PHE A 495 -4.26 0.62 -31.46
CA PHE A 495 -4.58 -0.53 -30.65
C PHE A 495 -5.37 -1.56 -31.48
N LYS A 496 -6.46 -1.12 -32.12
CA LYS A 496 -7.37 -2.01 -32.85
C LYS A 496 -6.71 -2.72 -34.05
N ASN A 497 -5.99 -1.98 -34.89
CA ASN A 497 -5.48 -2.53 -36.16
C ASN A 497 -4.10 -3.16 -36.02
N ASN A 498 -3.26 -2.66 -35.10
CA ASN A 498 -1.89 -3.15 -34.96
C ASN A 498 -1.70 -3.98 -33.68
N TRP A 499 -2.26 -3.56 -32.54
CA TRP A 499 -1.97 -4.23 -31.28
C TRP A 499 -2.82 -5.48 -31.08
N THR A 500 -4.14 -5.36 -31.21
CA THR A 500 -5.09 -6.45 -30.99
C THR A 500 -4.74 -7.70 -31.81
N PRO A 501 -4.45 -7.64 -33.12
CA PRO A 501 -4.14 -8.85 -33.89
C PRO A 501 -2.82 -9.51 -33.45
N LYS A 502 -1.81 -8.70 -33.10
CA LYS A 502 -0.52 -9.21 -32.62
C LYS A 502 -0.65 -9.85 -31.23
N ILE A 503 -1.42 -9.25 -30.34
CA ILE A 503 -1.68 -9.77 -28.98
C ILE A 503 -2.54 -11.02 -29.06
N ALA A 504 -3.57 -11.02 -29.92
CA ALA A 504 -4.45 -12.15 -30.15
C ALA A 504 -3.68 -13.41 -30.57
N LYS A 505 -2.61 -13.28 -31.37
CA LYS A 505 -1.76 -14.42 -31.73
C LYS A 505 -1.19 -15.20 -30.53
N TYR A 506 -0.94 -14.50 -29.42
CA TYR A 506 -0.37 -15.12 -28.21
C TYR A 506 -1.41 -15.42 -27.14
N LEU A 507 -2.45 -14.58 -27.01
CA LEU A 507 -3.43 -14.66 -25.93
C LEU A 507 -4.73 -15.37 -26.33
N ASN A 508 -5.05 -15.44 -27.62
CA ASN A 508 -6.17 -16.25 -28.13
C ASN A 508 -5.75 -17.72 -28.19
N THR A 509 -5.67 -18.33 -27.01
CA THR A 509 -5.28 -19.72 -26.81
C THR A 509 -6.51 -20.62 -26.70
N THR A 510 -6.32 -21.93 -26.83
CA THR A 510 -7.36 -22.93 -26.54
C THR A 510 -7.86 -22.91 -25.09
N TYR A 511 -7.14 -22.25 -24.18
CA TYR A 511 -7.46 -22.17 -22.76
C TYR A 511 -8.25 -20.91 -22.40
N PHE A 512 -7.90 -19.76 -22.97
CA PHE A 512 -8.51 -18.47 -22.59
C PHE A 512 -9.30 -17.80 -23.72
N GLY A 513 -9.26 -18.35 -24.94
CA GLY A 513 -10.01 -17.84 -26.08
C GLY A 513 -9.81 -16.34 -26.37
N PRO A 514 -10.76 -15.70 -27.06
CA PRO A 514 -10.70 -14.28 -27.38
C PRO A 514 -10.71 -13.35 -26.16
N GLN A 515 -11.24 -13.81 -25.02
CA GLN A 515 -11.31 -13.04 -23.77
C GLN A 515 -9.96 -12.94 -23.05
N GLY A 516 -8.97 -13.78 -23.39
CA GLY A 516 -7.62 -13.74 -22.81
C GLY A 516 -6.92 -12.38 -22.95
N ILE A 517 -7.23 -11.62 -24.00
CA ILE A 517 -6.67 -10.27 -24.22
C ILE A 517 -7.10 -9.32 -23.10
N ASN A 518 -8.42 -9.23 -22.86
CA ASN A 518 -8.97 -8.32 -21.86
C ASN A 518 -8.63 -8.81 -20.45
N LEU A 519 -8.61 -10.13 -20.22
CA LEU A 519 -8.23 -10.72 -18.95
C LEU A 519 -6.81 -10.33 -18.53
N VAL A 520 -5.83 -10.44 -19.44
CA VAL A 520 -4.42 -10.12 -19.14
C VAL A 520 -4.18 -8.61 -19.07
N LEU A 521 -4.81 -7.81 -19.93
CA LEU A 521 -4.54 -6.37 -19.99
C LEU A 521 -5.31 -5.56 -18.94
N LEU A 522 -6.54 -5.97 -18.58
CA LEU A 522 -7.43 -5.17 -17.75
C LEU A 522 -7.69 -5.82 -16.38
N THR A 523 -7.82 -7.15 -16.29
CA THR A 523 -8.13 -7.84 -15.03
C THR A 523 -6.89 -8.11 -14.19
N VAL A 524 -5.88 -8.79 -14.76
CA VAL A 524 -4.68 -9.23 -14.02
C VAL A 524 -3.94 -8.07 -13.33
N PRO A 525 -3.68 -6.91 -13.97
CA PRO A 525 -2.95 -5.81 -13.33
C PRO A 525 -3.71 -5.27 -12.12
N MET A 526 -5.04 -5.15 -12.22
CA MET A 526 -5.87 -4.63 -11.14
C MET A 526 -5.95 -5.58 -9.94
N MET A 527 -6.05 -6.89 -10.21
CA MET A 527 -5.99 -7.91 -9.16
C MET A 527 -4.62 -7.95 -8.48
N PHE A 528 -3.54 -7.75 -9.23
CA PHE A 528 -2.18 -7.67 -8.69
C PHE A 528 -1.98 -6.43 -7.82
N ILE A 529 -2.46 -5.26 -8.26
CA ILE A 529 -2.50 -4.02 -7.47
C ILE A 529 -3.27 -4.25 -6.16
N ALA A 530 -4.41 -4.94 -6.20
CA ALA A 530 -5.19 -5.27 -5.00
C ALA A 530 -4.38 -6.12 -4.01
N VAL A 531 -3.67 -7.15 -4.46
CA VAL A 531 -2.83 -7.99 -3.58
C VAL A 531 -1.64 -7.20 -3.01
N LEU A 532 -0.93 -6.43 -3.84
CA LEU A 532 0.18 -5.58 -3.37
C LEU A 532 -0.28 -4.53 -2.36
N SER A 533 -1.47 -3.96 -2.57
CA SER A 533 -2.05 -2.98 -1.65
C SER A 533 -2.29 -3.56 -0.25
N CYS A 534 -2.75 -4.81 -0.15
CA CYS A 534 -2.91 -5.52 1.12
C CYS A 534 -1.59 -5.62 1.89
N VAL A 535 -0.50 -5.96 1.18
CA VAL A 535 0.84 -6.08 1.77
C VAL A 535 1.38 -4.72 2.20
N TYR A 536 1.26 -3.70 1.33
CA TYR A 536 1.72 -2.34 1.60
C TYR A 536 1.04 -1.74 2.84
N LEU A 537 -0.29 -1.79 2.90
CA LEU A 537 -1.05 -1.25 4.03
C LEU A 537 -0.75 -1.99 5.34
N HIS A 538 -0.46 -3.30 5.27
CA HIS A 538 -0.05 -4.06 6.44
C HIS A 538 1.30 -3.59 7.00
N ILE A 539 2.29 -3.39 6.12
CA ILE A 539 3.62 -2.87 6.51
C ILE A 539 3.50 -1.45 7.07
N GLN A 540 2.73 -0.58 6.41
CA GLN A 540 2.50 0.79 6.85
C GLN A 540 1.85 0.84 8.25
N LYS A 541 0.83 0.01 8.50
CA LYS A 541 0.17 -0.08 9.81
C LYS A 541 1.15 -0.44 10.93
N LYS A 542 2.08 -1.38 10.68
CA LYS A 542 3.10 -1.81 11.66
C LYS A 542 4.16 -0.73 11.92
N SER A 543 4.59 -0.03 10.88
CA SER A 543 5.52 1.10 10.98
C SER A 543 4.92 2.26 11.80
N THR A 544 3.66 2.61 11.54
CA THR A 544 2.95 3.70 12.24
C THR A 544 2.69 3.40 13.72
N GLN A 545 2.50 2.14 14.10
CA GLN A 545 2.44 1.73 15.52
C GLN A 545 3.79 1.84 16.24
N THR A 546 4.91 1.78 15.50
CA THR A 546 6.27 1.80 16.07
C THR A 546 6.88 3.21 16.07
N GLN A 547 6.48 4.08 15.14
CA GLN A 547 6.86 5.49 15.08
C GLN A 547 5.74 6.39 15.62
N ARG A 548 5.66 6.56 16.94
CA ARG A 548 4.83 7.62 17.55
C ARG A 548 5.43 9.03 17.42
N GLU A 549 6.69 9.18 16.97
CA GLU A 549 7.43 10.45 16.98
C GLU A 549 7.73 11.10 15.61
N GLY A 550 7.33 10.52 14.47
CA GLY A 550 7.61 11.10 13.15
C GLY A 550 6.44 11.92 12.58
N LYS A 551 6.65 13.22 12.28
CA LYS A 551 5.73 14.05 11.46
C LYS A 551 5.62 13.45 10.04
N ILE A 552 4.69 12.52 9.81
CA ILE A 552 4.46 11.93 8.48
C ILE A 552 3.27 12.57 7.76
N LYS A 553 3.67 13.34 6.74
CA LYS A 553 3.01 13.68 5.46
C LYS A 553 1.60 13.12 5.21
N GLY A 554 0.66 14.06 5.14
CA GLY A 554 -0.60 13.93 4.38
C GLY A 554 -1.02 15.27 3.76
N ARG A 555 -0.07 16.08 3.26
CA ARG A 555 -0.33 17.50 2.95
C ARG A 555 -0.99 17.76 1.60
N MET A 556 -0.94 16.82 0.64
CA MET A 556 -1.47 17.04 -0.72
C MET A 556 -2.92 16.55 -0.92
N GLY A 557 -3.40 15.62 -0.08
CA GLY A 557 -4.77 15.10 -0.13
C GLY A 557 -5.83 15.98 0.55
N ARG A 558 -5.42 17.02 1.29
CA ARG A 558 -6.30 17.78 2.21
C ARG A 558 -6.61 19.21 1.77
N VAL A 559 -6.27 19.61 0.55
CA VAL A 559 -6.80 20.87 0.00
C VAL A 559 -8.24 20.61 -0.41
N MET A 560 -9.18 20.90 0.49
CA MET A 560 -10.62 20.84 0.22
C MET A 560 -11.06 22.11 -0.49
N MET A 561 -11.60 21.97 -1.70
CA MET A 561 -12.25 23.05 -2.43
C MET A 561 -13.77 22.93 -2.29
N VAL A 562 -14.44 24.06 -2.09
CA VAL A 562 -15.89 24.15 -2.09
C VAL A 562 -16.34 24.65 -3.45
N MET A 563 -16.98 23.79 -4.24
CA MET A 563 -17.51 24.18 -5.56
C MET A 563 -19.01 23.88 -5.62
N ASN A 564 -19.83 24.88 -5.97
CA ASN A 564 -21.22 24.62 -6.35
C ASN A 564 -21.25 24.25 -7.85
N PRO A 565 -21.89 23.14 -8.28
CA PRO A 565 -22.78 22.22 -7.54
C PRO A 565 -22.10 20.98 -6.90
N LEU A 566 -20.80 20.75 -7.13
CA LEU A 566 -20.05 19.51 -6.80
C LEU A 566 -19.91 19.23 -5.29
N GLY A 567 -20.07 20.23 -4.43
CA GLY A 567 -19.93 20.12 -2.97
C GLY A 567 -18.50 20.37 -2.48
N ILE A 568 -18.14 19.76 -1.34
CA ILE A 568 -16.78 19.78 -0.77
C ILE A 568 -16.01 18.63 -1.44
N VAL A 569 -14.98 18.97 -2.21
CA VAL A 569 -14.19 18.01 -3.01
C VAL A 569 -12.71 18.28 -2.77
N THR A 570 -11.90 17.24 -2.59
CA THR A 570 -10.46 17.42 -2.45
C THR A 570 -9.81 17.70 -3.83
N ALA A 571 -8.62 18.32 -3.85
CA ALA A 571 -7.88 18.54 -5.09
C ALA A 571 -7.58 17.22 -5.85
N THR A 572 -7.32 16.13 -5.12
CA THR A 572 -7.09 14.81 -5.71
C THR A 572 -8.35 14.27 -6.38
N GLU A 573 -9.48 14.38 -5.71
CA GLU A 573 -10.80 13.99 -6.21
C GLU A 573 -11.20 14.77 -7.47
N LEU A 574 -10.95 16.08 -7.49
CA LEU A 574 -11.20 16.92 -8.66
C LEU A 574 -10.33 16.50 -9.85
N THR A 575 -9.04 16.24 -9.59
CA THR A 575 -8.09 15.78 -10.62
C THR A 575 -8.54 14.45 -11.23
N PHE A 576 -8.89 13.46 -10.40
CA PHE A 576 -9.42 12.18 -10.89
C PHE A 576 -10.70 12.35 -11.69
N SER A 577 -11.61 13.23 -11.24
CA SER A 577 -12.86 13.51 -11.95
C SER A 577 -12.60 14.13 -13.33
N LEU A 578 -11.69 15.10 -13.43
CA LEU A 578 -11.31 15.73 -14.70
C LEU A 578 -10.63 14.74 -15.65
N LEU A 579 -9.69 13.95 -15.16
CA LEU A 579 -9.02 12.90 -15.94
C LEU A 579 -10.03 11.86 -16.46
N PHE A 580 -11.02 11.51 -15.65
CA PHE A 580 -12.05 10.56 -16.05
C PHE A 580 -12.98 11.11 -17.13
N VAL A 581 -13.43 12.37 -17.00
CA VAL A 581 -14.21 13.05 -18.05
C VAL A 581 -13.41 13.18 -19.34
N ALA A 582 -12.11 13.51 -19.24
CA ALA A 582 -11.20 13.54 -20.38
C ALA A 582 -11.09 12.17 -21.05
N LEU A 583 -10.97 11.08 -20.28
CA LEU A 583 -10.93 9.71 -20.79
C LEU A 583 -12.22 9.34 -21.54
N LEU A 584 -13.40 9.65 -20.99
CA LEU A 584 -14.68 9.38 -21.65
C LEU A 584 -14.83 10.16 -22.97
N THR A 585 -14.46 11.44 -22.95
CA THR A 585 -14.51 12.31 -24.13
C THR A 585 -13.53 11.83 -25.20
N TRP A 586 -12.30 11.49 -24.80
CA TRP A 586 -11.27 10.92 -25.67
C TRP A 586 -11.72 9.61 -26.31
N ALA A 587 -12.28 8.70 -25.50
CA ALA A 587 -12.76 7.40 -25.97
C ALA A 587 -13.92 7.56 -26.96
N LEU A 588 -14.91 8.41 -26.64
CA LEU A 588 -16.04 8.68 -27.54
C LEU A 588 -15.54 9.30 -28.86
N ALA A 589 -14.69 10.32 -28.81
CA ALA A 589 -14.16 10.99 -30.00
C ALA A 589 -13.41 10.01 -30.91
N ASN A 590 -12.51 9.20 -30.36
CA ASN A 590 -11.77 8.21 -31.14
C ASN A 590 -12.68 7.12 -31.69
N TYR A 591 -13.60 6.58 -30.88
CA TYR A 591 -14.53 5.56 -31.35
C TYR A 591 -15.41 6.04 -32.52
N LEU A 592 -15.86 7.29 -32.46
CA LEU A 592 -16.59 7.92 -33.56
C LEU A 592 -15.69 8.09 -34.79
N TYR A 593 -14.50 8.68 -34.64
CA TYR A 593 -13.53 8.86 -35.72
C TYR A 593 -13.27 7.54 -36.47
N ILE A 594 -12.97 6.46 -35.75
CA ILE A 594 -12.73 5.14 -36.33
C ILE A 594 -13.95 4.62 -37.09
N SER A 595 -15.15 4.82 -36.54
CA SER A 595 -16.38 4.31 -37.14
C SER A 595 -16.79 5.05 -38.40
N TYR A 596 -16.43 6.34 -38.52
CA TYR A 596 -16.72 7.14 -39.71
C TYR A 596 -15.70 6.99 -40.84
N HIS A 597 -14.43 6.67 -40.51
CA HIS A 597 -13.34 6.58 -41.50
C HIS A 597 -13.05 5.15 -42.00
N VAL A 598 -13.41 4.10 -41.26
CA VAL A 598 -13.27 2.71 -41.75
C VAL A 598 -14.47 2.39 -42.65
N LYS A 599 -14.21 1.97 -43.91
CA LYS A 599 -15.25 1.49 -44.84
C LYS A 599 -16.04 0.36 -44.17
N LEU A 600 -17.26 0.65 -43.69
CA LEU A 600 -18.18 -0.39 -43.23
C LEU A 600 -18.47 -1.30 -44.43
N HIS A 601 -18.12 -2.59 -44.33
CA HIS A 601 -18.60 -3.58 -45.27
C HIS A 601 -20.12 -3.65 -45.14
N ASN A 602 -20.82 -3.38 -46.24
CA ASN A 602 -22.26 -3.57 -46.37
C ASN A 602 -22.55 -5.07 -46.22
N HIS A 603 -22.84 -5.52 -45.01
CA HIS A 603 -23.40 -6.85 -44.79
C HIS A 603 -24.92 -6.88 -44.97
N ASP A 604 -25.57 -5.72 -44.89
CA ASP A 604 -27.01 -5.55 -45.03
C ASP A 604 -27.26 -4.48 -46.10
N ASN A 605 -28.35 -4.60 -46.86
CA ASN A 605 -28.80 -3.62 -47.88
C ASN A 605 -29.14 -2.20 -47.32
N ALA A 606 -28.55 -1.82 -46.18
CA ALA A 606 -28.77 -0.59 -45.47
C ALA A 606 -28.00 0.58 -46.09
N LYS A 607 -28.61 1.77 -46.05
CA LYS A 607 -27.97 3.01 -46.50
C LYS A 607 -26.75 3.32 -45.62
N ILE A 608 -25.68 3.90 -46.19
CA ILE A 608 -24.43 4.22 -45.48
C ILE A 608 -24.67 5.01 -44.17
N TRP A 609 -25.66 5.91 -44.15
CA TRP A 609 -26.00 6.67 -42.95
C TRP A 609 -26.65 5.80 -41.86
N GLN A 610 -27.44 4.78 -42.21
CA GLN A 610 -28.03 3.83 -41.24
C GLN A 610 -26.94 2.99 -40.58
N ALA A 611 -25.95 2.54 -41.37
CA ALA A 611 -24.79 1.82 -40.85
C ALA A 611 -23.94 2.69 -39.89
N LYS A 612 -23.77 3.99 -40.22
CA LYS A 612 -23.14 4.98 -39.32
C LYS A 612 -23.94 5.19 -38.03
N PHE A 613 -25.27 5.26 -38.12
CA PHE A 613 -26.16 5.41 -36.96
C PHE A 613 -26.11 4.18 -36.03
N ARG A 614 -26.11 2.97 -36.58
CA ARG A 614 -25.88 1.73 -35.81
C ARG A 614 -24.52 1.75 -35.11
N ALA A 615 -23.47 2.14 -35.82
CA ALA A 615 -22.13 2.23 -35.24
C ALA A 615 -22.09 3.23 -34.08
N PHE A 616 -22.72 4.39 -34.20
CA PHE A 616 -22.87 5.38 -33.13
C PHE A 616 -23.49 4.76 -31.86
N GLY A 617 -24.62 4.04 -32.00
CA GLY A 617 -25.26 3.36 -30.87
C GLY A 617 -24.32 2.36 -30.19
N LEU A 618 -23.57 1.56 -30.95
CA LEU A 618 -22.61 0.59 -30.40
C LEU A 618 -21.47 1.29 -29.63
N ARG A 619 -20.96 2.43 -30.12
CA ARG A 619 -19.87 3.17 -29.43
C ARG A 619 -20.31 3.78 -28.12
N ILE A 620 -21.55 4.26 -28.02
CA ILE A 620 -22.09 4.75 -26.76
C ILE A 620 -22.10 3.63 -25.71
N GLY A 621 -22.51 2.41 -26.10
CA GLY A 621 -22.45 1.23 -25.22
C GLY A 621 -21.02 0.97 -24.72
N TYR A 622 -20.01 1.08 -25.59
CA TYR A 622 -18.61 0.89 -25.22
C TYR A 622 -18.09 1.92 -24.22
N VAL A 623 -18.50 3.18 -24.36
CA VAL A 623 -18.18 4.23 -23.38
C VAL A 623 -18.88 3.95 -22.04
N GLY A 624 -20.10 3.41 -22.08
CA GLY A 624 -20.81 2.91 -20.89
C GLY A 624 -20.03 1.82 -20.13
N HIS A 625 -19.33 0.92 -20.83
CA HIS A 625 -18.47 -0.09 -20.19
C HIS A 625 -17.30 0.51 -19.41
N ILE A 626 -16.72 1.63 -19.88
CA ILE A 626 -15.68 2.35 -19.14
C ILE A 626 -16.25 2.83 -17.80
N CYS A 627 -17.46 3.38 -17.77
CA CYS A 627 -18.11 3.79 -16.52
C CYS A 627 -18.32 2.62 -15.55
N TRP A 628 -18.74 1.47 -16.09
CA TRP A 628 -18.92 0.24 -15.31
C TRP A 628 -17.61 -0.33 -14.77
N ALA A 629 -16.50 -0.15 -15.48
CA ALA A 629 -15.17 -0.50 -15.00
C ALA A 629 -14.70 0.32 -13.79
N PHE A 630 -15.43 1.35 -13.36
CA PHE A 630 -15.15 2.08 -12.11
C PHE A 630 -16.32 2.07 -11.12
N LEU A 631 -17.51 1.61 -11.51
CA LEU A 631 -18.77 1.75 -10.76
C LEU A 631 -18.76 1.05 -9.38
N PHE A 632 -18.08 -0.09 -9.27
CA PHE A 632 -18.08 -0.91 -8.06
C PHE A 632 -16.96 -0.58 -7.06
N PHE A 633 -15.89 0.11 -7.47
CA PHE A 633 -14.82 0.49 -6.53
C PHE A 633 -15.33 1.28 -5.33
N PRO A 634 -16.18 2.32 -5.49
CA PRO A 634 -16.59 3.14 -4.36
C PRO A 634 -17.47 2.41 -3.33
N VAL A 635 -18.10 1.30 -3.71
CA VAL A 635 -19.00 0.54 -2.83
C VAL A 635 -18.32 -0.65 -2.14
N THR A 636 -17.06 -0.92 -2.47
CA THR A 636 -16.23 -1.90 -1.75
C THR A 636 -15.78 -1.31 -0.40
N ARG A 637 -16.38 -1.78 0.70
CA ARG A 637 -16.16 -1.17 2.03
C ARG A 637 -14.81 -1.56 2.62
N ALA A 638 -14.41 -2.82 2.46
CA ALA A 638 -13.08 -3.33 2.84
C ALA A 638 -12.04 -3.17 1.71
N SER A 639 -12.19 -2.15 0.86
CA SER A 639 -11.26 -1.90 -0.24
C SER A 639 -9.88 -1.52 0.28
N THR A 640 -8.84 -2.19 -0.23
CA THR A 640 -7.45 -1.84 0.02
C THR A 640 -6.91 -0.84 -1.01
N ILE A 641 -7.64 -0.61 -2.10
CA ILE A 641 -7.24 0.29 -3.19
C ILE A 641 -7.61 1.74 -2.88
N LEU A 642 -8.79 2.00 -2.31
CA LEU A 642 -9.24 3.36 -1.98
C LEU A 642 -8.28 4.07 -1.00
N PRO A 643 -7.76 3.44 0.07
CA PRO A 643 -6.83 4.11 0.98
C PRO A 643 -5.51 4.53 0.33
N LEU A 644 -5.06 3.86 -0.73
CA LEU A 644 -3.80 4.19 -1.43
C LEU A 644 -3.86 5.50 -2.19
N VAL A 645 -5.06 5.85 -2.68
CA VAL A 645 -5.34 7.14 -3.31
C VAL A 645 -5.81 8.19 -2.31
N GLY A 646 -5.79 7.86 -1.01
CA GLY A 646 -6.21 8.75 0.08
C GLY A 646 -7.73 8.91 0.18
N LEU A 647 -8.51 7.96 -0.34
CA LEU A 647 -9.97 7.99 -0.30
C LEU A 647 -10.52 6.96 0.70
N THR A 648 -11.65 7.28 1.33
CA THR A 648 -12.43 6.32 2.13
C THR A 648 -13.60 5.78 1.32
N SER A 649 -14.14 4.62 1.69
CA SER A 649 -15.33 4.06 1.03
C SER A 649 -16.55 4.98 1.18
N GLU A 650 -16.73 5.56 2.37
CA GLU A 650 -17.77 6.57 2.67
C GLU A 650 -17.61 7.83 1.82
N SER A 651 -16.36 8.31 1.75
CA SER A 651 -15.78 9.18 0.72
C SER A 651 -16.45 9.13 -0.64
N SER A 652 -16.44 7.89 -1.12
CA SER A 652 -16.45 7.59 -2.53
C SER A 652 -17.86 7.30 -3.04
N ILE A 653 -18.85 7.10 -2.16
CA ILE A 653 -20.25 6.82 -2.55
C ILE A 653 -20.79 7.88 -3.52
N LYS A 654 -20.36 9.15 -3.40
CA LYS A 654 -20.72 10.20 -4.36
C LYS A 654 -20.33 9.85 -5.82
N TYR A 655 -19.17 9.20 -6.02
CA TYR A 655 -18.73 8.73 -7.33
C TYR A 655 -19.57 7.58 -7.84
N HIS A 656 -19.98 6.64 -6.97
CA HIS A 656 -20.91 5.58 -7.37
C HIS A 656 -22.22 6.17 -7.90
N ILE A 657 -22.75 7.19 -7.23
CA ILE A 657 -23.96 7.90 -7.68
C ILE A 657 -23.73 8.54 -9.05
N TRP A 658 -22.63 9.29 -9.24
CA TRP A 658 -22.32 9.94 -10.52
C TRP A 658 -22.10 8.94 -11.65
N LEU A 659 -21.28 7.91 -11.44
CA LEU A 659 -21.04 6.84 -12.40
C LEU A 659 -22.32 6.07 -12.73
N GLY A 660 -23.19 5.86 -11.73
CA GLY A 660 -24.50 5.25 -11.91
C GLY A 660 -25.42 6.07 -12.82
N HIS A 661 -25.51 7.40 -12.61
CA HIS A 661 -26.30 8.26 -13.50
C HIS A 661 -25.73 8.30 -14.93
N ILE A 662 -24.42 8.48 -15.07
CA ILE A 662 -23.76 8.57 -16.38
C ILE A 662 -23.92 7.25 -17.15
N SER A 663 -23.65 6.11 -16.52
CA SER A 663 -23.74 4.80 -17.18
C SER A 663 -25.18 4.45 -17.59
N ASN A 664 -26.17 4.64 -16.72
CA ASN A 664 -27.57 4.37 -17.07
C ASN A 664 -28.06 5.29 -18.19
N PHE A 665 -27.64 6.56 -18.20
CA PHE A 665 -27.94 7.47 -19.30
C PHE A 665 -27.33 7.00 -20.63
N LEU A 666 -26.04 6.63 -20.63
CA LEU A 666 -25.37 6.12 -21.84
C LEU A 666 -26.04 4.84 -22.35
N PHE A 667 -26.37 3.89 -21.47
CA PHE A 667 -27.07 2.68 -21.87
C PHE A 667 -28.49 2.97 -22.37
N LEU A 668 -29.21 3.92 -21.76
CA LEU A 668 -30.53 4.32 -22.25
C LEU A 668 -30.44 4.88 -23.68
N VAL A 669 -29.47 5.77 -23.94
CA VAL A 669 -29.24 6.29 -25.30
C VAL A 669 -28.86 5.17 -26.26
N HIS A 670 -27.99 4.24 -25.84
CA HIS A 670 -27.67 3.04 -26.63
C HIS A 670 -28.93 2.25 -27.01
N THR A 671 -29.80 1.93 -26.05
CA THR A 671 -31.05 1.21 -26.31
C THR A 671 -31.99 1.99 -27.23
N VAL A 672 -32.19 3.29 -27.00
CA VAL A 672 -33.06 4.14 -27.83
C VAL A 672 -32.54 4.20 -29.28
N VAL A 673 -31.23 4.35 -29.48
CA VAL A 673 -30.62 4.34 -30.83
C VAL A 673 -30.87 3.02 -31.55
N PHE A 674 -30.75 1.88 -30.86
CA PHE A 674 -31.03 0.57 -31.45
C PHE A 674 -32.51 0.34 -31.77
N LEU A 675 -33.43 0.81 -30.91
CA LEU A 675 -34.87 0.78 -31.19
C LEU A 675 -35.23 1.60 -32.43
N ILE A 676 -34.66 2.81 -32.55
CA ILE A 676 -34.85 3.67 -33.72
C ILE A 676 -34.24 3.02 -34.97
N TYR A 677 -33.03 2.46 -34.87
CA TYR A 677 -32.36 1.78 -35.98
C TYR A 677 -33.18 0.59 -36.50
N TRP A 678 -33.66 -0.27 -35.62
CA TRP A 678 -34.47 -1.42 -36.02
C TRP A 678 -35.84 -1.02 -36.57
N ALA A 679 -36.44 0.07 -36.06
CA ALA A 679 -37.63 0.66 -36.67
C ALA A 679 -37.35 1.15 -38.10
N MET A 680 -36.21 1.80 -38.34
CA MET A 680 -35.81 2.28 -39.67
C MET A 680 -35.56 1.16 -40.69
N VAL A 681 -35.10 -0.01 -40.23
CA VAL A 681 -34.81 -1.19 -41.08
C VAL A 681 -35.99 -2.17 -41.14
N ASN A 682 -37.13 -1.84 -40.51
CA ASN A 682 -38.31 -2.71 -40.37
C ASN A 682 -38.03 -4.06 -39.70
N GLN A 683 -37.07 -4.10 -38.76
CA GLN A 683 -36.64 -5.29 -38.03
C GLN A 683 -36.86 -5.16 -36.50
N LEU A 684 -37.97 -4.53 -36.09
CA LEU A 684 -38.27 -4.30 -34.67
C LEU A 684 -38.28 -5.56 -33.80
N MET A 685 -38.65 -6.71 -34.38
CA MET A 685 -38.68 -8.01 -33.69
C MET A 685 -37.31 -8.46 -33.20
N GLU A 686 -36.21 -7.93 -33.75
CA GLU A 686 -34.84 -8.21 -33.29
C GLU A 686 -34.60 -7.77 -31.84
N THR A 687 -35.40 -6.83 -31.33
CA THR A 687 -35.37 -6.41 -29.91
C THR A 687 -35.69 -7.56 -28.95
N PHE A 688 -36.53 -8.51 -29.40
CA PHE A 688 -36.96 -9.68 -28.64
C PHE A 688 -36.20 -10.96 -29.04
N ALA A 689 -35.22 -10.85 -29.93
CA ALA A 689 -34.44 -12.00 -30.37
C ALA A 689 -33.53 -12.52 -29.25
N TRP A 690 -33.62 -13.84 -29.01
CA TRP A 690 -32.67 -14.58 -28.17
C TRP A 690 -31.86 -15.52 -29.05
N ASN A 691 -30.69 -15.05 -29.51
CA ASN A 691 -29.86 -15.85 -30.38
C ASN A 691 -28.85 -16.72 -29.58
N PRO A 692 -28.71 -18.02 -29.88
CA PRO A 692 -27.72 -18.87 -29.23
C PRO A 692 -26.28 -18.64 -29.72
N THR A 693 -26.10 -18.04 -30.90
CA THR A 693 -24.79 -17.89 -31.57
C THR A 693 -24.20 -16.49 -31.52
N TYR A 694 -25.02 -15.45 -31.35
CA TYR A 694 -24.58 -14.06 -31.23
C TYR A 694 -25.34 -13.32 -30.12
N VAL A 695 -25.01 -12.05 -29.90
CA VAL A 695 -25.53 -11.18 -28.83
C VAL A 695 -27.07 -11.30 -28.64
N PRO A 696 -27.56 -11.77 -27.48
CA PRO A 696 -28.98 -11.83 -27.17
C PRO A 696 -29.52 -10.42 -26.86
N ASN A 697 -30.36 -9.88 -27.74
CA ASN A 697 -30.93 -8.54 -27.58
C ASN A 697 -31.98 -8.49 -26.48
N LEU A 698 -32.80 -9.55 -26.34
CA LEU A 698 -33.81 -9.66 -25.29
C LEU A 698 -33.20 -9.53 -23.88
N ALA A 699 -32.01 -10.12 -23.66
CA ALA A 699 -31.29 -9.99 -22.39
C ALA A 699 -30.91 -8.51 -22.10
N GLY A 700 -30.49 -7.76 -23.13
CA GLY A 700 -30.20 -6.33 -23.02
C GLY A 700 -31.46 -5.51 -22.70
N THR A 701 -32.59 -5.82 -23.32
CA THR A 701 -33.88 -5.18 -23.05
C THR A 701 -34.34 -5.44 -21.60
N ILE A 702 -34.24 -6.68 -21.12
CA ILE A 702 -34.56 -7.02 -19.72
C ILE A 702 -33.63 -6.26 -18.75
N ALA A 703 -32.32 -6.24 -19.02
CA ALA A 703 -31.37 -5.48 -18.23
C ALA A 703 -31.74 -3.98 -18.19
N MET A 704 -32.13 -3.39 -19.32
CA MET A 704 -32.55 -1.98 -19.39
C MET A 704 -33.80 -1.71 -18.55
N VAL A 705 -34.84 -2.56 -18.61
CA VAL A 705 -36.05 -2.39 -17.80
C VAL A 705 -35.72 -2.41 -16.30
N ILE A 706 -34.88 -3.37 -15.88
CA ILE A 706 -34.40 -3.43 -14.48
C ILE A 706 -33.57 -2.18 -14.15
N GLY A 707 -32.70 -1.74 -15.05
CA GLY A 707 -31.88 -0.55 -14.90
C GLY A 707 -32.71 0.73 -14.71
N ILE A 708 -33.76 0.92 -15.51
CA ILE A 708 -34.69 2.06 -15.38
C ILE A 708 -35.41 2.01 -14.03
N ALA A 709 -35.91 0.84 -13.62
CA ALA A 709 -36.57 0.69 -12.32
C ALA A 709 -35.63 1.06 -11.16
N MET A 710 -34.38 0.58 -11.19
CA MET A 710 -33.35 0.96 -10.22
C MET A 710 -32.99 2.44 -10.29
N TRP A 711 -32.96 3.03 -11.49
CA TRP A 711 -32.53 4.40 -11.70
C TRP A 711 -33.56 5.41 -11.22
N VAL A 712 -34.85 5.20 -11.52
CA VAL A 712 -35.94 6.06 -11.08
C VAL A 712 -36.04 6.11 -9.55
N THR A 713 -35.95 4.95 -8.89
CA THR A 713 -36.02 4.89 -7.41
C THR A 713 -34.76 5.45 -6.73
N SER A 714 -33.64 5.53 -7.44
CA SER A 714 -32.40 6.15 -6.95
C SER A 714 -32.43 7.68 -6.89
N LEU A 715 -33.41 8.32 -7.55
CA LEU A 715 -33.51 9.78 -7.58
C LEU A 715 -33.72 10.36 -6.16
N PRO A 716 -33.14 11.55 -5.86
CA PRO A 716 -33.19 12.13 -4.52
C PRO A 716 -34.59 12.31 -3.93
N TYR A 717 -35.60 12.52 -4.77
CA TYR A 717 -36.99 12.64 -4.36
C TYR A 717 -37.53 11.33 -3.76
N TYR A 718 -37.42 10.22 -4.49
CA TYR A 718 -37.92 8.91 -4.07
C TYR A 718 -37.09 8.32 -2.93
N ARG A 719 -35.76 8.38 -3.02
CA ARG A 719 -34.86 7.88 -1.99
C ARG A 719 -35.10 8.51 -0.62
N ARG A 720 -35.43 9.80 -0.55
CA ARG A 720 -35.69 10.50 0.73
C ARG A 720 -37.08 10.25 1.30
N LYS A 721 -38.11 10.19 0.46
CA LYS A 721 -39.50 9.99 0.92
C LYS A 721 -39.85 8.52 1.16
N LYS A 722 -39.30 7.60 0.37
CA LYS A 722 -39.61 6.16 0.37
C LYS A 722 -38.33 5.31 0.25
N PHE A 723 -37.49 5.38 1.28
CA PHE A 723 -36.19 4.69 1.30
C PHE A 723 -36.30 3.16 1.09
N GLU A 724 -37.34 2.52 1.61
CA GLU A 724 -37.53 1.07 1.48
C GLU A 724 -37.70 0.62 0.02
N ILE A 725 -38.46 1.39 -0.78
CA ILE A 725 -38.65 1.10 -2.20
C ILE A 725 -37.31 1.21 -2.94
N PHE A 726 -36.56 2.27 -2.68
CA PHE A 726 -35.20 2.42 -3.22
C PHE A 726 -34.33 1.22 -2.82
N PHE A 727 -34.29 0.86 -1.54
CA PHE A 727 -33.46 -0.22 -1.03
C PHE A 727 -33.76 -1.55 -1.72
N TYR A 728 -35.03 -1.98 -1.77
CA TYR A 728 -35.39 -3.27 -2.37
C TYR A 728 -35.22 -3.29 -3.89
N THR A 729 -35.62 -2.21 -4.59
CA THR A 729 -35.43 -2.15 -6.05
C THR A 729 -33.96 -2.11 -6.44
N HIS A 730 -33.10 -1.47 -5.64
CA HIS A 730 -31.67 -1.43 -5.93
C HIS A 730 -30.99 -2.80 -5.81
N HIS A 731 -31.53 -3.74 -5.01
CA HIS A 731 -31.02 -5.13 -4.94
C HIS A 731 -31.19 -5.91 -6.26
N LEU A 732 -32.03 -5.43 -7.18
CA LEU A 732 -32.16 -6.00 -8.52
C LEU A 732 -30.87 -5.86 -9.35
N TYR A 733 -29.84 -5.17 -8.84
CA TYR A 733 -28.50 -5.14 -9.45
C TYR A 733 -27.96 -6.55 -9.74
N GLY A 734 -28.28 -7.55 -8.92
CA GLY A 734 -27.86 -8.93 -9.14
C GLY A 734 -28.41 -9.50 -10.45
N LEU A 735 -29.73 -9.35 -10.66
CA LEU A 735 -30.38 -9.74 -11.91
C LEU A 735 -29.89 -8.90 -13.09
N TYR A 736 -29.69 -7.59 -12.89
CA TYR A 736 -29.13 -6.71 -13.91
C TYR A 736 -27.77 -7.24 -14.40
N ILE A 737 -26.84 -7.58 -13.48
CA ILE A 737 -25.51 -8.10 -13.84
C ILE A 737 -25.64 -9.39 -14.66
N ILE A 738 -26.52 -10.31 -14.28
CA ILE A 738 -26.73 -11.58 -15.01
C ILE A 738 -27.16 -11.30 -16.45
N PHE A 739 -28.22 -10.53 -16.65
CA PHE A 739 -28.72 -10.22 -18.00
C PHE A 739 -27.77 -9.36 -18.81
N TYR A 740 -27.05 -8.44 -18.16
CA TYR A 740 -25.98 -7.67 -18.78
C TYR A 740 -24.84 -8.58 -19.29
N VAL A 741 -24.37 -9.52 -18.48
CA VAL A 741 -23.29 -10.44 -18.89
C VAL A 741 -23.73 -11.34 -20.04
N ILE A 742 -24.98 -11.82 -20.02
CA ILE A 742 -25.58 -12.58 -21.14
C ILE A 742 -25.66 -11.72 -22.41
N HIS A 743 -25.99 -10.43 -22.30
CA HIS A 743 -26.07 -9.54 -23.46
C HIS A 743 -24.69 -9.20 -24.04
N VAL A 744 -23.72 -8.82 -23.20
CA VAL A 744 -22.43 -8.26 -23.68
C VAL A 744 -21.40 -9.37 -23.97
N GLY A 745 -21.47 -10.52 -23.28
CA GLY A 745 -20.56 -11.65 -23.45
C GLY A 745 -19.30 -11.63 -22.60
N ASP A 746 -18.56 -12.73 -22.65
CA ASP A 746 -17.37 -13.04 -21.83
C ASP A 746 -16.19 -12.07 -22.07
N SER A 747 -15.90 -11.74 -23.33
CA SER A 747 -14.77 -10.89 -23.68
C SER A 747 -14.89 -9.49 -23.08
N TRP A 748 -16.06 -8.87 -23.18
CA TRP A 748 -16.32 -7.55 -22.63
C TRP A 748 -16.56 -7.58 -21.13
N PHE A 749 -17.14 -8.66 -20.60
CA PHE A 749 -17.24 -8.89 -19.17
C PHE A 749 -15.87 -8.86 -18.49
N CYS A 750 -14.83 -9.42 -19.12
CA CYS A 750 -13.46 -9.35 -18.60
C CYS A 750 -12.95 -7.91 -18.40
N MET A 751 -13.48 -6.91 -19.11
CA MET A 751 -13.09 -5.50 -18.87
C MET A 751 -13.58 -4.96 -17.52
N ILE A 752 -14.74 -5.43 -17.05
CA ILE A 752 -15.38 -4.98 -15.80
C ILE A 752 -15.19 -5.96 -14.64
N LEU A 753 -14.76 -7.19 -14.96
CA LEU A 753 -14.56 -8.30 -14.05
C LEU A 753 -13.77 -7.96 -12.77
N PRO A 754 -12.60 -7.27 -12.79
CA PRO A 754 -11.81 -7.10 -11.56
C PRO A 754 -12.61 -6.41 -10.44
N ASN A 755 -13.46 -5.45 -10.78
CA ASN A 755 -14.19 -4.65 -9.78
C ASN A 755 -15.38 -5.40 -9.22
N ILE A 756 -16.10 -6.10 -10.10
CA ILE A 756 -17.18 -7.00 -9.69
C ILE A 756 -16.59 -8.08 -8.79
N PHE A 757 -15.45 -8.68 -9.18
CA PHE A 757 -14.79 -9.73 -8.41
C PHE A 757 -14.41 -9.26 -6.99
N LEU A 758 -13.75 -8.09 -6.87
CA LEU A 758 -13.41 -7.50 -5.57
C LEU A 758 -14.66 -7.14 -4.75
N PHE A 759 -15.72 -6.63 -5.39
CA PHE A 759 -16.99 -6.34 -4.73
C PHE A 759 -17.68 -7.60 -4.20
N PHE A 760 -17.66 -8.70 -4.95
CA PHE A 760 -18.24 -9.96 -4.51
C PHE A 760 -17.45 -10.57 -3.34
N ILE A 761 -16.12 -10.48 -3.33
CA ILE A 761 -15.30 -10.85 -2.16
C ILE A 761 -15.73 -10.02 -0.94
N ASP A 762 -15.76 -8.69 -1.07
CA ASP A 762 -16.17 -7.77 0.01
C ASP A 762 -17.61 -8.06 0.49
N ARG A 763 -18.55 -8.27 -0.43
CA ARG A 763 -19.94 -8.62 -0.10
C ARG A 763 -20.04 -9.96 0.63
N TYR A 764 -19.31 -10.97 0.19
CA TYR A 764 -19.36 -12.30 0.80
C TYR A 764 -18.68 -12.34 2.17
N LEU A 765 -17.55 -11.65 2.34
CA LEU A 765 -16.90 -11.52 3.65
C LEU A 765 -17.81 -10.81 4.67
N ARG A 766 -18.55 -9.78 4.24
CA ARG A 766 -19.59 -9.13 5.07
C ARG A 766 -20.72 -10.08 5.43
N PHE A 767 -21.18 -10.89 4.48
CA PHE A 767 -22.16 -11.93 4.75
C PHE A 767 -21.65 -12.91 5.82
N LEU A 768 -20.42 -13.42 5.68
CA LEU A 768 -19.80 -14.30 6.69
C LEU A 768 -19.69 -13.62 8.07
N GLN A 769 -19.34 -12.33 8.11
CA GLN A 769 -19.35 -11.55 9.36
C GLN A 769 -20.75 -11.48 9.99
N SER A 770 -21.77 -11.20 9.18
CA SER A 770 -23.15 -11.02 9.64
C SER A 770 -23.80 -12.26 10.24
N THR A 771 -23.28 -13.46 9.92
CA THR A 771 -23.78 -14.73 10.49
C THR A 771 -23.54 -14.86 11.99
N LYS A 772 -22.68 -14.01 12.57
CA LYS A 772 -22.40 -14.01 14.00
C LYS A 772 -23.35 -13.05 14.73
N ARG A 773 -23.96 -13.54 15.82
CA ARG A 773 -24.66 -12.70 16.79
C ARG A 773 -23.64 -11.93 17.62
N SER A 774 -23.84 -10.62 17.71
CA SER A 774 -22.97 -9.72 18.46
C SER A 774 -23.51 -9.56 19.88
N ARG A 775 -22.64 -9.76 20.87
CA ARG A 775 -23.02 -9.64 22.29
C ARG A 775 -23.36 -8.19 22.63
N LEU A 776 -24.66 -7.91 22.81
CA LEU A 776 -25.15 -6.66 23.38
C LEU A 776 -25.00 -6.69 24.90
N VAL A 777 -24.33 -5.70 25.48
CA VAL A 777 -24.04 -5.61 26.91
C VAL A 777 -25.10 -4.77 27.62
N SER A 778 -25.34 -3.55 27.11
CA SER A 778 -26.32 -2.63 27.68
C SER A 778 -26.95 -1.72 26.61
N ALA A 779 -28.13 -1.21 26.92
CA ALA A 779 -28.80 -0.14 26.19
C ALA A 779 -29.14 1.00 27.15
N ARG A 780 -28.64 2.21 26.90
CA ARG A 780 -28.98 3.42 27.65
C ARG A 780 -30.01 4.23 26.88
N ILE A 781 -31.12 4.55 27.50
CA ILE A 781 -32.19 5.37 26.94
C ILE A 781 -31.98 6.81 27.40
N LEU A 782 -31.78 7.72 26.45
CA LEU A 782 -31.59 9.15 26.71
C LEU A 782 -32.94 9.88 26.78
N PRO A 783 -33.03 11.00 27.54
CA PRO A 783 -34.23 11.84 27.61
C PRO A 783 -34.72 12.35 26.26
N SER A 784 -33.81 12.53 25.29
CA SER A 784 -34.09 13.00 23.92
C SER A 784 -34.61 11.92 22.96
N ASP A 785 -35.20 10.84 23.48
CA ASP A 785 -35.64 9.68 22.70
C ASP A 785 -34.51 9.02 21.87
N ASN A 786 -33.25 9.17 22.32
CA ASN A 786 -32.08 8.54 21.70
C ASN A 786 -31.67 7.28 22.48
N LEU A 787 -30.99 6.35 21.83
CA LEU A 787 -30.49 5.12 22.43
C LEU A 787 -28.98 5.01 22.25
N GLU A 788 -28.24 4.71 23.31
CA GLU A 788 -26.86 4.23 23.22
C GLU A 788 -26.87 2.71 23.38
N LEU A 789 -26.31 1.98 22.41
CA LEU A 789 -26.12 0.54 22.48
C LEU A 789 -24.64 0.22 22.67
N THR A 790 -24.32 -0.57 23.68
CA THR A 790 -22.95 -1.00 23.99
C THR A 790 -22.78 -2.48 23.72
N PHE A 791 -21.83 -2.82 22.86
CA PHE A 791 -21.48 -4.19 22.46
C PHE A 791 -20.16 -4.62 23.07
N SER A 792 -19.97 -5.93 23.25
CA SER A 792 -18.68 -6.50 23.61
C SER A 792 -17.77 -6.62 22.40
N LYS A 793 -16.48 -6.32 22.56
CA LYS A 793 -15.45 -6.27 21.54
C LYS A 793 -14.26 -7.15 21.93
N THR A 794 -13.57 -7.74 20.96
CA THR A 794 -12.26 -8.37 21.24
C THR A 794 -11.14 -7.31 21.32
N PRO A 795 -10.14 -7.47 22.21
CA PRO A 795 -9.03 -6.52 22.36
C PRO A 795 -8.24 -6.27 21.07
N GLY A 796 -8.20 -7.25 20.16
CA GLY A 796 -7.52 -7.14 18.87
C GLY A 796 -8.27 -6.33 17.80
N LEU A 797 -9.50 -5.86 18.07
CA LEU A 797 -10.26 -5.02 17.15
C LEU A 797 -9.90 -3.55 17.36
N HIS A 798 -9.04 -3.03 16.47
CA HIS A 798 -8.69 -1.60 16.43
C HIS A 798 -9.55 -0.85 15.42
N TYR A 799 -10.07 0.30 15.83
CA TYR A 799 -10.79 1.24 14.98
C TYR A 799 -10.39 2.67 15.33
N THR A 800 -10.54 3.56 14.36
CA THR A 800 -10.23 4.99 14.51
C THR A 800 -11.48 5.77 14.90
N PRO A 801 -11.33 6.94 15.55
CA PRO A 801 -12.45 7.85 15.75
C PRO A 801 -13.15 8.17 14.43
N THR A 802 -14.45 8.45 14.46
CA THR A 802 -15.33 8.65 13.30
C THR A 802 -15.75 7.38 12.53
N SER A 803 -15.27 6.21 12.94
CA SER A 803 -15.66 4.94 12.31
C SER A 803 -17.17 4.63 12.45
N LEU A 804 -17.73 3.96 11.45
CA LEU A 804 -19.10 3.47 11.37
C LEU A 804 -19.20 1.98 11.67
N LEU A 805 -20.27 1.60 12.37
CA LEU A 805 -20.74 0.24 12.55
C LEU A 805 -22.11 0.09 11.88
N PHE A 806 -22.30 -0.97 11.10
CA PHE A 806 -23.60 -1.32 10.54
C PHE A 806 -24.31 -2.31 11.44
N LEU A 807 -25.58 -2.01 11.75
CA LEU A 807 -26.43 -2.84 12.58
C LEU A 807 -27.55 -3.48 11.75
N HIS A 808 -27.83 -4.74 12.07
CA HIS A 808 -28.99 -5.49 11.60
C HIS A 808 -29.69 -6.14 12.77
N VAL A 809 -31.01 -5.94 12.86
CA VAL A 809 -31.86 -6.47 13.91
C VAL A 809 -32.97 -7.30 13.24
N PRO A 810 -32.82 -8.64 13.19
CA PRO A 810 -33.73 -9.52 12.45
C PRO A 810 -35.20 -9.42 12.86
N SER A 811 -35.47 -9.08 14.13
CA SER A 811 -36.83 -8.91 14.66
C SER A 811 -37.57 -7.69 14.07
N ILE A 812 -36.83 -6.72 13.50
CA ILE A 812 -37.39 -5.50 12.91
C ILE A 812 -37.43 -5.62 11.39
N SER A 813 -36.34 -6.08 10.79
CA SER A 813 -36.20 -6.24 9.35
C SER A 813 -35.25 -7.38 9.02
N LYS A 814 -35.58 -8.20 8.02
CA LYS A 814 -34.77 -9.35 7.60
C LYS A 814 -33.55 -8.99 6.74
N LEU A 815 -33.53 -7.79 6.13
CA LEU A 815 -32.55 -7.42 5.11
C LEU A 815 -31.91 -6.04 5.33
N GLN A 816 -32.49 -5.17 6.16
CA GLN A 816 -32.02 -3.78 6.28
C GLN A 816 -30.82 -3.65 7.23
N TRP A 817 -29.75 -3.07 6.70
CA TRP A 817 -28.55 -2.71 7.45
C TRP A 817 -28.45 -1.20 7.59
N HIS A 818 -28.29 -0.71 8.82
CA HIS A 818 -28.22 0.72 9.11
C HIS A 818 -26.86 1.12 9.68
N PRO A 819 -26.19 2.15 9.11
CA PRO A 819 -24.92 2.65 9.64
C PRO A 819 -25.14 3.57 10.85
N PHE A 820 -24.31 3.39 11.87
CA PHE A 820 -24.24 4.27 13.03
C PHE A 820 -22.78 4.57 13.37
N THR A 821 -22.49 5.81 13.77
CA THR A 821 -21.15 6.22 14.18
C THR A 821 -20.82 5.66 15.54
N ILE A 822 -19.59 5.14 15.68
CA ILE A 822 -19.05 4.63 16.94
C ILE A 822 -18.69 5.81 17.82
N THR A 823 -19.21 5.82 19.05
CA THR A 823 -18.94 6.86 20.06
C THR A 823 -17.77 6.51 20.96
N SER A 824 -17.48 5.21 21.13
CA SER A 824 -16.38 4.75 21.97
C SER A 824 -15.00 5.00 21.36
N SER A 825 -13.94 4.99 22.17
CA SER A 825 -12.55 4.96 21.69
C SER A 825 -12.00 3.55 21.75
N SER A 826 -11.27 3.13 20.70
CA SER A 826 -10.71 1.78 20.64
C SER A 826 -9.65 1.50 21.71
N TYR A 827 -9.01 2.54 22.26
CA TYR A 827 -7.90 2.42 23.20
C TYR A 827 -8.34 2.62 24.65
N LEU A 828 -9.26 3.56 24.87
CA LEU A 828 -9.87 3.81 26.17
C LEU A 828 -10.78 2.64 26.57
N GLU A 829 -11.66 2.22 25.66
CA GLU A 829 -12.64 1.14 25.86
C GLU A 829 -12.16 -0.12 25.13
N LYS A 830 -11.33 -0.92 25.81
CA LYS A 830 -10.67 -2.10 25.22
C LYS A 830 -11.64 -3.22 24.87
N ASP A 831 -12.64 -3.45 25.72
CA ASP A 831 -13.55 -4.62 25.65
C ASP A 831 -14.98 -4.26 25.22
N THR A 832 -15.28 -2.97 25.05
CA THR A 832 -16.60 -2.48 24.69
C THR A 832 -16.56 -1.59 23.44
N LEU A 833 -17.71 -1.49 22.76
CA LEU A 833 -17.91 -0.63 21.61
C LEU A 833 -19.33 -0.07 21.68
N SER A 834 -19.47 1.25 21.65
CA SER A 834 -20.76 1.92 21.80
C SER A 834 -21.16 2.70 20.55
N VAL A 835 -22.47 2.72 20.26
CA VAL A 835 -23.06 3.47 19.15
C VAL A 835 -24.32 4.18 19.63
N VAL A 836 -24.58 5.37 19.09
CA VAL A 836 -25.78 6.16 19.43
C VAL A 836 -26.74 6.22 18.25
N ILE A 837 -28.00 5.91 18.53
CA ILE A 837 -29.09 5.79 17.56
C ILE A 837 -30.15 6.83 17.90
N ARG A 838 -30.44 7.71 16.94
CA ARG A 838 -31.53 8.68 17.02
C ARG A 838 -32.83 8.10 16.47
N LYS A 839 -33.92 8.27 17.21
CA LYS A 839 -35.28 7.92 16.76
C LYS A 839 -35.76 8.91 15.69
N GLN A 840 -35.57 8.56 14.41
CA GLN A 840 -35.95 9.43 13.27
C GLN A 840 -36.75 8.70 12.17
N GLY A 841 -36.45 7.43 11.89
CA GLY A 841 -37.12 6.62 10.88
C GLY A 841 -37.96 5.49 11.45
N SER A 842 -38.73 4.83 10.58
CA SER A 842 -39.59 3.67 10.92
C SER A 842 -38.79 2.56 11.61
N TRP A 843 -37.62 2.23 11.10
CA TRP A 843 -36.73 1.21 11.68
C TRP A 843 -36.26 1.58 13.09
N THR A 844 -35.74 2.80 13.27
CA THR A 844 -35.26 3.28 14.58
C THR A 844 -36.37 3.43 15.61
N GLN A 845 -37.59 3.76 15.17
CA GLN A 845 -38.75 3.87 16.05
C GLN A 845 -39.22 2.49 16.55
N LYS A 846 -39.22 1.47 15.67
CA LYS A 846 -39.49 0.08 16.06
C LYS A 846 -38.45 -0.42 17.05
N LEU A 847 -37.16 -0.12 16.81
CA LEU A 847 -36.08 -0.47 17.73
C LEU A 847 -36.27 0.17 19.11
N TYR A 848 -36.55 1.48 19.14
CA TYR A 848 -36.82 2.19 20.39
C TYR A 848 -37.99 1.59 21.16
N THR A 849 -39.08 1.26 20.46
CA THR A 849 -40.29 0.68 21.07
C THR A 849 -39.98 -0.69 21.67
N GLN A 850 -39.24 -1.56 20.96
CA GLN A 850 -38.83 -2.88 21.44
C GLN A 850 -37.92 -2.84 22.67
N ILE A 851 -36.96 -1.91 22.70
CA ILE A 851 -36.05 -1.77 23.85
C ILE A 851 -36.80 -1.17 25.06
N SER A 852 -37.72 -0.24 24.80
CA SER A 852 -38.55 0.38 25.84
C SER A 852 -39.49 -0.63 26.50
N SER A 853 -40.02 -1.61 25.75
CA SER A 853 -40.97 -2.62 26.25
C SER A 853 -40.37 -3.78 27.08
N SER A 854 -39.11 -3.67 27.53
CA SER A 854 -38.44 -4.60 28.48
C SER A 854 -38.30 -6.05 27.98
N ILE A 855 -37.47 -6.24 26.94
CA ILE A 855 -37.10 -7.56 26.42
C ILE A 855 -35.78 -8.02 27.08
N ASP A 856 -35.72 -9.28 27.54
CA ASP A 856 -34.54 -9.89 28.17
C ASP A 856 -33.35 -10.14 27.21
N SER A 857 -33.61 -10.25 25.91
CA SER A 857 -32.58 -10.47 24.89
C SER A 857 -32.96 -9.88 23.52
N LEU A 858 -32.01 -9.25 22.84
CA LEU A 858 -32.17 -8.71 21.50
C LEU A 858 -31.10 -9.31 20.58
N GLU A 859 -31.52 -9.99 19.52
CA GLU A 859 -30.59 -10.48 18.50
C GLU A 859 -30.11 -9.32 17.63
N VAL A 860 -28.79 -9.07 17.64
CA VAL A 860 -28.15 -8.03 16.83
C VAL A 860 -26.97 -8.63 16.07
N SER A 861 -26.95 -8.42 14.75
CA SER A 861 -25.79 -8.70 13.90
C SER A 861 -25.10 -7.39 13.56
N THR A 862 -23.76 -7.41 13.51
CA THR A 862 -22.95 -6.22 13.24
C THR A 862 -21.99 -6.44 12.07
N GLU A 863 -21.71 -5.37 11.33
CA GLU A 863 -20.76 -5.33 10.22
C GLU A 863 -19.85 -4.08 10.37
N GLY A 864 -18.55 -4.22 10.14
CA GLY A 864 -17.55 -3.17 10.41
C GLY A 864 -16.68 -3.51 11.63
N PRO A 865 -15.97 -2.53 12.22
CA PRO A 865 -16.02 -1.09 11.99
C PRO A 865 -15.34 -0.63 10.69
N TYR A 866 -15.89 0.41 10.05
CA TYR A 866 -15.35 1.05 8.84
C TYR A 866 -15.01 2.51 9.12
N GLY A 867 -13.83 2.98 8.75
CA GLY A 867 -13.44 4.36 9.02
C GLY A 867 -12.11 4.71 8.36
N PRO A 868 -11.61 5.94 8.54
CA PRO A 868 -10.32 6.37 8.03
C PRO A 868 -9.18 5.59 8.68
N ASN A 869 -8.07 5.38 7.96
CA ASN A 869 -6.92 4.64 8.52
C ASN A 869 -6.23 5.38 9.67
N SER A 870 -6.28 6.70 9.69
CA SER A 870 -5.74 7.57 10.74
C SER A 870 -6.46 8.91 10.72
N LEU A 871 -6.74 9.47 11.89
CA LEU A 871 -7.23 10.84 12.05
C LEU A 871 -6.09 11.69 12.60
N ASP A 872 -5.87 12.85 12.00
CA ASP A 872 -4.81 13.77 12.42
C ASP A 872 -5.36 14.73 13.47
N LEU A 873 -4.97 14.50 14.72
CA LEU A 873 -5.38 15.31 15.87
C LEU A 873 -4.25 16.20 16.37
N ARG A 874 -3.12 16.29 15.62
CA ARG A 874 -1.90 17.00 16.02
C ARG A 874 -1.96 18.48 15.62
N HIS A 875 -2.91 19.21 16.18
CA HIS A 875 -3.01 20.67 16.07
C HIS A 875 -2.72 21.32 17.42
N ASP A 876 -2.42 22.62 17.44
CA ASP A 876 -2.27 23.37 18.71
C ASP A 876 -3.63 23.72 19.32
N SER A 877 -4.63 23.98 18.47
CA SER A 877 -6.02 24.15 18.87
C SER A 877 -6.97 23.41 17.93
N LEU A 878 -8.05 22.83 18.46
CA LEU A 878 -9.03 22.04 17.72
C LEU A 878 -10.44 22.60 17.95
N ILE A 879 -11.11 23.00 16.86
CA ILE A 879 -12.49 23.51 16.86
C ILE A 879 -13.41 22.45 16.26
N LEU A 880 -14.32 21.93 17.08
CA LEU A 880 -15.29 20.91 16.70
C LEU A 880 -16.67 21.55 16.56
N VAL A 881 -17.20 21.67 15.35
CA VAL A 881 -18.52 22.27 15.08
C VAL A 881 -19.54 21.19 14.74
N SER A 882 -20.52 21.01 15.63
CA SER A 882 -21.52 19.96 15.55
C SER A 882 -22.94 20.52 15.38
N GLY A 883 -23.78 19.83 14.60
CA GLY A 883 -25.19 20.18 14.43
C GLY A 883 -26.10 18.97 14.67
N GLY A 884 -26.92 19.02 15.72
CA GLY A 884 -27.82 17.94 16.14
C GLY A 884 -27.05 16.65 16.45
N SER A 885 -27.45 15.54 15.83
CA SER A 885 -26.74 14.25 15.95
C SER A 885 -25.32 14.26 15.35
N GLY A 886 -24.88 15.35 14.72
CA GLY A 886 -23.51 15.51 14.25
C GLY A 886 -22.46 15.48 15.36
N ILE A 887 -22.85 15.54 16.63
CA ILE A 887 -21.94 15.44 17.78
C ILE A 887 -21.35 14.03 17.98
N THR A 888 -22.04 12.97 17.53
CA THR A 888 -21.63 11.56 17.73
C THR A 888 -20.18 11.24 17.36
N PRO A 889 -19.64 11.61 16.18
CA PRO A 889 -18.23 11.40 15.88
C PRO A 889 -17.27 12.14 16.82
N PHE A 890 -17.65 13.32 17.31
CA PHE A 890 -16.80 14.13 18.20
C PHE A 890 -16.69 13.55 19.60
N ILE A 891 -17.68 12.79 20.06
CA ILE A 891 -17.58 12.02 21.31
C ILE A 891 -16.39 11.04 21.22
N SER A 892 -16.28 10.30 20.11
CA SER A 892 -15.17 9.37 19.89
C SER A 892 -13.81 10.08 19.78
N VAL A 893 -13.77 11.26 19.13
CA VAL A 893 -12.56 12.09 19.05
C VAL A 893 -12.12 12.58 20.43
N ILE A 894 -13.05 13.09 21.25
CA ILE A 894 -12.73 13.57 22.60
C ILE A 894 -12.25 12.42 23.49
N ARG A 895 -12.91 11.24 23.43
CA ARG A 895 -12.45 10.04 24.17
C ARG A 895 -11.05 9.59 23.77
N GLU A 896 -10.69 9.72 22.49
CA GLU A 896 -9.33 9.45 22.02
C GLU A 896 -8.31 10.46 22.55
N LEU A 897 -8.66 11.75 22.61
CA LEU A 897 -7.80 12.79 23.20
C LEU A 897 -7.60 12.58 24.70
N ILE A 898 -8.63 12.15 25.41
CA ILE A 898 -8.53 11.78 26.83
C ILE A 898 -7.52 10.63 27.00
N PHE A 899 -7.60 9.58 26.17
CA PHE A 899 -6.61 8.50 26.19
C PHE A 899 -5.18 8.97 25.86
N GLN A 900 -5.03 9.94 24.96
CA GLN A 900 -3.72 10.54 24.68
C GLN A 900 -3.18 11.33 25.88
N SER A 901 -4.04 12.01 26.63
CA SER A 901 -3.65 12.76 27.84
C SER A 901 -3.10 11.88 28.98
N GLN A 902 -3.47 10.59 28.98
CA GLN A 902 -2.98 9.60 29.93
C GLN A 902 -1.55 9.12 29.62
N ASN A 903 -1.13 9.19 28.34
CA ASN A 903 0.20 8.76 27.91
C ASN A 903 1.18 9.94 27.91
N GLN A 904 2.19 9.92 28.79
CA GLN A 904 3.20 10.98 28.88
C GLN A 904 3.98 11.14 27.55
N GLY A 905 4.02 12.35 26.98
CA GLY A 905 4.94 12.70 25.87
C GLY A 905 4.36 13.49 24.69
N THR A 906 3.05 13.74 24.61
CA THR A 906 2.43 14.47 23.48
C THR A 906 1.84 15.82 23.89
N LYS A 907 2.11 16.90 23.13
CA LYS A 907 1.43 18.20 23.26
C LYS A 907 -0.07 18.00 22.96
N LEU A 908 -0.93 18.33 23.91
CA LEU A 908 -2.39 18.22 23.77
C LEU A 908 -2.95 19.51 23.14
N PRO A 909 -3.93 19.42 22.22
CA PRO A 909 -4.61 20.59 21.69
C PRO A 909 -5.56 21.21 22.73
N ASP A 910 -5.74 22.52 22.68
CA ASP A 910 -6.90 23.19 23.29
C ASP A 910 -8.15 22.86 22.45
N VAL A 911 -9.24 22.38 23.08
CA VAL A 911 -10.42 21.88 22.35
C VAL A 911 -11.64 22.77 22.61
N LEU A 912 -12.20 23.33 21.54
CA LEU A 912 -13.46 24.08 21.55
C LEU A 912 -14.54 23.28 20.83
N LEU A 913 -15.57 22.82 21.55
CA LEU A 913 -16.72 22.12 20.99
C LEU A 913 -17.93 23.06 20.88
N VAL A 914 -18.29 23.43 19.65
CA VAL A 914 -19.48 24.23 19.35
C VAL A 914 -20.61 23.31 18.90
N CYS A 915 -21.69 23.21 19.66
CA CYS A 915 -22.84 22.36 19.35
C CYS A 915 -24.09 23.19 19.07
N ALA A 916 -24.80 22.90 17.99
CA ALA A 916 -26.12 23.49 17.72
C ALA A 916 -27.22 22.44 17.81
N PHE A 917 -28.11 22.58 18.79
CA PHE A 917 -29.25 21.70 19.04
C PHE A 917 -30.59 22.40 18.72
N LYS A 918 -31.62 21.60 18.44
CA LYS A 918 -32.97 22.14 18.21
C LYS A 918 -33.73 22.32 19.52
N HIS A 919 -33.62 21.36 20.41
CA HIS A 919 -34.39 21.27 21.65
C HIS A 919 -33.46 21.12 22.86
N TYR A 920 -33.88 21.59 24.04
CA TYR A 920 -33.10 21.47 25.27
C TYR A 920 -32.77 20.01 25.61
N HIS A 921 -33.70 19.07 25.39
CA HIS A 921 -33.45 17.64 25.67
C HIS A 921 -32.32 17.02 24.84
N ASP A 922 -32.01 17.57 23.66
CA ASP A 922 -30.87 17.11 22.84
C ASP A 922 -29.51 17.40 23.55
N LEU A 923 -29.49 18.22 24.61
CA LEU A 923 -28.28 18.46 25.41
C LEU A 923 -27.77 17.19 26.10
N ALA A 924 -28.63 16.18 26.29
CA ALA A 924 -28.26 14.88 26.85
C ALA A 924 -27.18 14.12 26.04
N PHE A 925 -26.89 14.54 24.79
CA PHE A 925 -25.74 14.02 24.05
C PHE A 925 -24.39 14.38 24.71
N LEU A 926 -24.31 15.48 25.47
CA LEU A 926 -23.10 15.87 26.19
C LEU A 926 -22.77 14.90 27.33
N ASP A 927 -23.79 14.30 27.94
CA ASP A 927 -23.63 13.30 29.00
C ASP A 927 -22.96 12.00 28.51
N LEU A 928 -22.88 11.82 27.19
CA LEU A 928 -22.21 10.67 26.56
C LEU A 928 -20.71 10.92 26.30
N ILE A 929 -20.19 12.13 26.53
CA ILE A 929 -18.77 12.44 26.25
C ILE A 929 -17.86 11.58 27.13
N PHE A 930 -18.19 11.48 28.42
CA PHE A 930 -17.40 10.74 29.40
C PHE A 930 -18.03 9.36 29.66
N PRO A 931 -17.29 8.25 29.45
CA PRO A 931 -17.74 6.93 29.89
C PRO A 931 -17.82 6.86 31.41
N SER A 932 -18.67 5.96 31.91
CA SER A 932 -18.98 5.79 33.34
C SER A 932 -17.78 5.44 34.22
N ASP A 933 -16.68 4.95 33.63
CA ASP A 933 -15.52 4.38 34.33
C ASP A 933 -14.32 5.36 34.51
N ILE A 934 -14.45 6.65 34.16
CA ILE A 934 -13.32 7.61 34.18
C ILE A 934 -13.17 8.34 35.53
N SER A 935 -11.91 8.50 35.97
CA SER A 935 -11.52 9.32 37.12
C SER A 935 -11.47 10.82 36.79
N VAL A 936 -11.91 11.68 37.71
CA VAL A 936 -11.94 13.16 37.56
C VAL A 936 -10.58 13.76 37.19
N SER A 937 -9.49 13.11 37.62
CA SER A 937 -8.11 13.57 37.38
C SER A 937 -7.71 13.60 35.89
N ASP A 938 -8.31 12.74 35.07
CA ASP A 938 -8.03 12.64 33.63
C ASP A 938 -8.62 13.82 32.83
N ILE A 939 -9.71 14.43 33.33
CA ILE A 939 -10.42 15.54 32.68
C ILE A 939 -9.63 16.85 32.80
N SER A 940 -8.98 17.06 33.96
CA SER A 940 -8.26 18.30 34.28
C SER A 940 -7.07 18.61 33.35
N ARG A 941 -6.57 17.61 32.61
CA ARG A 941 -5.44 17.75 31.67
C ARG A 941 -5.86 18.21 30.27
N LEU A 942 -7.14 18.07 29.93
CA LEU A 942 -7.69 18.49 28.64
C LEU A 942 -8.44 19.81 28.82
N ASN A 943 -7.96 20.88 28.20
CA ASN A 943 -8.64 22.18 28.20
C ASN A 943 -9.83 22.13 27.22
N LEU A 944 -10.94 21.51 27.64
CA LEU A 944 -12.16 21.34 26.86
C LEU A 944 -13.16 22.46 27.21
N ARG A 945 -13.52 23.29 26.24
CA ARG A 945 -14.58 24.30 26.34
C ARG A 945 -15.75 23.91 25.45
N ILE A 946 -16.98 23.89 26.00
CA ILE A 946 -18.20 23.52 25.26
C ILE A 946 -19.13 24.73 25.16
N GLU A 947 -19.52 25.08 23.93
CA GLU A 947 -20.55 26.09 23.65
C GLU A 947 -21.76 25.42 22.99
N ALA A 948 -22.86 25.29 23.73
CA ALA A 948 -24.10 24.68 23.27
C ALA A 948 -25.15 25.74 22.94
N TYR A 949 -25.60 25.78 21.69
CA TYR A 949 -26.60 26.72 21.17
C TYR A 949 -27.93 25.99 20.94
N ILE A 950 -28.98 26.41 21.64
CA ILE A 950 -30.34 25.89 21.48
C ILE A 950 -31.13 26.84 20.58
N THR A 951 -31.54 26.34 19.42
CA THR A 951 -31.99 27.19 18.30
C THR A 951 -33.49 27.42 18.20
N LYS A 952 -34.33 26.67 18.93
CA LYS A 952 -35.80 26.86 18.91
C LYS A 952 -36.40 27.37 20.22
N GLU A 953 -35.69 27.21 21.32
CA GLU A 953 -36.20 27.51 22.67
C GLU A 953 -35.42 28.69 23.23
N ASP A 954 -36.15 29.67 23.78
CA ASP A 954 -35.59 30.94 24.26
C ASP A 954 -35.27 30.93 25.75
N LYS A 955 -35.77 29.93 26.49
CA LYS A 955 -35.52 29.74 27.94
C LYS A 955 -35.43 28.25 28.28
N LYS A 956 -34.76 27.95 29.40
CA LYS A 956 -34.78 26.62 30.02
C LYS A 956 -36.23 26.25 30.38
N PRO A 957 -36.69 25.02 30.12
CA PRO A 957 -38.02 24.59 30.54
C PRO A 957 -38.16 24.66 32.07
N ASP A 958 -39.27 25.22 32.56
CA ASP A 958 -39.59 25.30 33.98
C ASP A 958 -39.95 23.90 34.52
N THR A 959 -39.38 23.59 35.69
CA THR A 959 -39.31 22.28 36.35
C THR A 959 -40.66 21.61 36.62
N SER A 960 -40.93 20.49 35.94
CA SER A 960 -41.76 19.36 36.43
C SER A 960 -41.49 18.01 35.71
N ASP A 961 -40.75 18.02 34.58
CA ASP A 961 -40.39 16.81 33.80
C ASP A 961 -38.90 16.39 33.95
N ASP A 962 -38.19 16.88 34.98
CA ASP A 962 -36.76 16.61 35.24
C ASP A 962 -36.42 15.13 35.59
N HIS A 963 -37.36 14.21 35.41
CA HIS A 963 -37.23 12.80 35.81
C HIS A 963 -37.46 11.77 34.69
N ARG A 964 -37.13 12.09 33.43
CA ARG A 964 -36.63 11.01 32.55
C ARG A 964 -35.15 10.79 32.81
N LEU A 965 -34.84 10.21 33.97
CA LEU A 965 -33.49 9.76 34.31
C LEU A 965 -32.96 8.84 33.21
N LEU A 966 -31.66 8.91 32.93
CA LEU A 966 -30.94 7.98 32.06
C LEU A 966 -31.25 6.55 32.51
N GLN A 967 -32.01 5.81 31.68
CA GLN A 967 -32.37 4.44 32.01
C GLN A 967 -31.41 3.48 31.30
N THR A 968 -30.53 2.84 32.07
CA THR A 968 -29.65 1.78 31.57
C THR A 968 -30.34 0.43 31.75
N LYS A 969 -30.52 -0.31 30.64
CA LYS A 969 -30.95 -1.71 30.64
C LYS A 969 -29.77 -2.62 30.32
N TRP A 970 -29.56 -3.66 31.12
CA TRP A 970 -28.49 -4.64 30.93
C TRP A 970 -29.04 -5.95 30.34
N PHE A 971 -28.31 -6.55 29.40
CA PHE A 971 -28.74 -7.78 28.72
C PHE A 971 -27.97 -9.00 29.23
N LYS A 972 -28.67 -10.14 29.36
CA LYS A 972 -28.06 -11.41 29.74
C LYS A 972 -27.32 -12.04 28.55
N PRO A 973 -26.09 -12.58 28.72
CA PRO A 973 -25.35 -13.19 27.63
C PRO A 973 -25.98 -14.52 27.21
N GLN A 974 -26.18 -14.72 25.90
CA GLN A 974 -26.59 -16.01 25.35
C GLN A 974 -25.40 -16.82 24.83
N PRO A 975 -25.46 -18.18 24.81
CA PRO A 975 -24.36 -19.02 24.32
C PRO A 975 -23.96 -18.80 22.85
N GLN A 976 -24.87 -18.23 22.05
CA GLN A 976 -24.64 -17.94 20.63
C GLN A 976 -23.98 -16.57 20.41
N ASP A 977 -23.94 -15.72 21.45
CA ASP A 977 -23.40 -14.37 21.34
C ASP A 977 -21.88 -14.41 21.31
N SER A 978 -21.32 -13.61 20.42
CA SER A 978 -19.87 -13.47 20.28
C SER A 978 -19.45 -11.99 20.35
N PRO A 979 -18.27 -11.69 20.88
CA PRO A 979 -17.74 -10.33 20.82
C PRO A 979 -17.46 -9.94 19.37
N ILE A 980 -17.63 -8.65 19.07
CA ILE A 980 -17.31 -8.09 17.76
C ILE A 980 -15.81 -8.29 17.52
N SER A 981 -15.49 -8.88 16.37
CA SER A 981 -14.12 -9.24 15.98
C SER A 981 -13.87 -8.96 14.50
N PRO A 982 -12.60 -8.73 14.09
CA PRO A 982 -12.26 -8.57 12.67
C PRO A 982 -12.63 -9.83 11.87
N VAL A 983 -13.14 -9.67 10.65
CA VAL A 983 -13.66 -10.77 9.82
C VAL A 983 -12.64 -11.90 9.61
N LEU A 984 -11.40 -11.57 9.26
CA LEU A 984 -10.33 -12.55 9.04
C LEU A 984 -9.36 -12.67 10.25
N GLY A 985 -9.73 -12.09 11.41
CA GLY A 985 -8.90 -12.10 12.62
C GLY A 985 -7.69 -11.16 12.57
N PRO A 986 -6.65 -11.38 13.42
CA PRO A 986 -5.42 -10.60 13.38
C PRO A 986 -4.73 -10.70 12.02
N ASN A 987 -4.12 -9.59 11.57
CA ASN A 987 -3.57 -9.41 10.22
C ASN A 987 -4.61 -9.54 9.09
N ASN A 988 -5.82 -9.02 9.30
CA ASN A 988 -6.94 -9.03 8.35
C ASN A 988 -6.53 -8.68 6.90
N LEU A 989 -5.66 -7.68 6.72
CA LEU A 989 -5.21 -7.23 5.39
C LEU A 989 -4.44 -8.31 4.62
N LEU A 990 -3.53 -9.05 5.28
CA LEU A 990 -2.76 -10.11 4.61
C LEU A 990 -3.66 -11.26 4.19
N TRP A 991 -4.57 -11.69 5.06
CA TRP A 991 -5.54 -12.74 4.73
C TRP A 991 -6.50 -12.33 3.62
N LEU A 992 -6.87 -11.04 3.55
CA LEU A 992 -7.63 -10.52 2.42
C LEU A 992 -6.82 -10.63 1.11
N GLY A 993 -5.52 -10.30 1.14
CA GLY A 993 -4.61 -10.51 0.02
C GLY A 993 -4.53 -11.99 -0.42
N VAL A 994 -4.47 -12.92 0.54
CA VAL A 994 -4.51 -14.37 0.28
C VAL A 994 -5.83 -14.78 -0.38
N VAL A 995 -6.97 -14.32 0.12
CA VAL A 995 -8.29 -14.62 -0.47
C VAL A 995 -8.38 -14.11 -1.91
N ILE A 996 -7.93 -12.88 -2.17
CA ILE A 996 -7.93 -12.28 -3.51
C ILE A 996 -7.04 -13.11 -4.45
N LEU A 997 -5.81 -13.42 -4.03
CA LEU A 997 -4.87 -14.17 -4.85
C LEU A 997 -5.34 -15.59 -5.12
N SER A 998 -5.77 -16.33 -4.08
CA SER A 998 -6.17 -17.73 -4.21
C SER A 998 -7.44 -17.88 -5.03
N SER A 999 -8.44 -17.02 -4.81
CA SER A 999 -9.70 -17.06 -5.57
C SER A 999 -9.48 -16.70 -7.04
N PHE A 1000 -8.63 -15.72 -7.34
CA PHE A 1000 -8.34 -15.32 -8.70
C PHE A 1000 -7.51 -16.37 -9.46
N VAL A 1001 -6.47 -16.93 -8.85
CA VAL A 1001 -5.67 -18.01 -9.45
C VAL A 1001 -6.54 -19.25 -9.70
N MET A 1002 -7.37 -19.64 -8.73
CA MET A 1002 -8.30 -20.76 -8.92
C MET A 1002 -9.31 -20.47 -10.04
N PHE A 1003 -9.83 -19.24 -10.13
CA PHE A 1003 -10.70 -18.83 -11.22
C PHE A 1003 -10.02 -18.95 -12.59
N LEU A 1004 -8.77 -18.48 -12.73
CA LEU A 1004 -7.98 -18.61 -13.96
C LEU A 1004 -7.71 -20.07 -14.35
N LEU A 1005 -7.47 -20.94 -13.38
CA LEU A 1005 -7.28 -22.37 -13.63
C LEU A 1005 -8.57 -23.05 -14.06
N LEU A 1006 -9.68 -22.81 -13.35
CA LEU A 1006 -10.97 -23.42 -13.66
C LEU A 1006 -11.53 -22.93 -15.00
N ILE A 1007 -11.43 -21.63 -15.31
CA ILE A 1007 -11.87 -21.12 -16.61
C ILE A 1007 -11.01 -21.71 -17.74
N ALA A 1008 -9.70 -21.91 -17.53
CA ALA A 1008 -8.83 -22.55 -18.50
C ALA A 1008 -9.20 -24.02 -18.74
N ILE A 1009 -9.54 -24.76 -17.67
CA ILE A 1009 -9.96 -26.16 -17.74
C ILE A 1009 -11.33 -26.27 -18.43
N VAL A 1010 -12.34 -25.51 -17.99
CA VAL A 1010 -13.68 -25.53 -18.57
C VAL A 1010 -13.64 -25.09 -20.02
N THR A 1011 -12.86 -24.05 -20.34
CA THR A 1011 -12.69 -23.63 -21.72
C THR A 1011 -12.04 -24.72 -22.55
N ARG A 1012 -10.92 -25.31 -22.10
CA ARG A 1012 -10.20 -26.33 -22.86
C ARG A 1012 -11.00 -27.62 -23.08
N TYR A 1013 -11.69 -28.12 -22.05
CA TYR A 1013 -12.27 -29.47 -22.08
C TYR A 1013 -13.77 -29.48 -22.37
N TYR A 1014 -14.48 -28.39 -22.08
CA TYR A 1014 -15.95 -28.34 -22.21
C TYR A 1014 -16.40 -27.38 -23.31
N ILE A 1015 -15.78 -26.20 -23.43
CA ILE A 1015 -16.15 -25.20 -24.45
C ILE A 1015 -15.39 -25.46 -25.78
N TYR A 1016 -14.12 -25.89 -25.69
CA TYR A 1016 -13.18 -26.00 -26.82
C TYR A 1016 -12.77 -27.46 -27.09
N PRO A 1017 -13.77 -28.31 -27.37
CA PRO A 1017 -13.87 -28.89 -28.71
C PRO A 1017 -15.31 -28.76 -29.23
N VAL A 1018 -15.50 -28.00 -30.32
CA VAL A 1018 -16.76 -27.75 -31.06
C VAL A 1018 -17.85 -28.79 -30.70
N ASP A 1019 -18.72 -28.38 -29.78
CA ASP A 1019 -19.83 -29.13 -29.16
C ASP A 1019 -19.76 -30.66 -29.37
N ARG A 1020 -18.83 -31.33 -28.68
CA ARG A 1020 -18.70 -32.81 -28.64
C ARG A 1020 -18.94 -33.51 -29.99
N ASN A 1021 -18.07 -33.30 -30.98
CA ASN A 1021 -18.15 -33.96 -32.31
C ASN A 1021 -19.45 -33.68 -33.10
N THR A 1022 -20.30 -32.73 -32.70
CA THR A 1022 -21.52 -32.35 -33.46
C THR A 1022 -21.28 -31.23 -34.48
N GLY A 1023 -20.12 -30.58 -34.44
CA GLY A 1023 -19.77 -29.50 -35.38
C GLY A 1023 -20.47 -28.15 -35.11
N LYS A 1024 -21.23 -28.01 -34.01
CA LYS A 1024 -21.97 -26.78 -33.65
C LYS A 1024 -21.18 -25.86 -32.72
N ILE A 1025 -21.37 -24.54 -32.88
CA ILE A 1025 -20.75 -23.51 -32.03
C ILE A 1025 -21.39 -23.56 -30.64
N TYR A 1026 -20.57 -23.61 -29.59
CA TYR A 1026 -21.05 -23.61 -28.20
C TYR A 1026 -21.89 -22.35 -27.90
N ASN A 1027 -23.03 -22.53 -27.24
CA ASN A 1027 -24.01 -21.46 -27.01
C ASN A 1027 -23.40 -20.30 -26.21
N PHE A 1028 -23.58 -19.09 -26.73
CA PHE A 1028 -23.04 -17.84 -26.19
C PHE A 1028 -23.50 -17.57 -24.74
N SER A 1029 -24.80 -17.74 -24.46
CA SER A 1029 -25.36 -17.46 -23.14
C SER A 1029 -24.85 -18.44 -22.08
N TYR A 1030 -24.71 -19.73 -22.42
CA TYR A 1030 -24.19 -20.72 -21.48
C TYR A 1030 -22.73 -20.47 -21.13
N ARG A 1031 -21.91 -20.02 -22.10
CA ARG A 1031 -20.52 -19.66 -21.84
C ARG A 1031 -20.41 -18.50 -20.85
N ALA A 1032 -21.20 -17.44 -21.05
CA ALA A 1032 -21.23 -16.30 -20.13
C ALA A 1032 -21.69 -16.69 -18.71
N LEU A 1033 -22.66 -17.61 -18.60
CA LEU A 1033 -23.11 -18.14 -17.32
C LEU A 1033 -22.04 -19.00 -16.61
N TRP A 1034 -21.26 -19.80 -17.35
CA TRP A 1034 -20.15 -20.56 -16.79
C TRP A 1034 -19.09 -19.66 -16.14
N ASP A 1035 -18.67 -18.61 -16.84
CA ASP A 1035 -17.65 -17.69 -16.32
C ASP A 1035 -18.11 -17.01 -15.02
N MET A 1036 -19.38 -16.58 -14.97
CA MET A 1036 -19.98 -16.00 -13.76
C MET A 1036 -20.08 -17.02 -12.62
N PHE A 1037 -20.54 -18.24 -12.91
CA PHE A 1037 -20.66 -19.32 -11.93
C PHE A 1037 -19.29 -19.67 -11.34
N LEU A 1038 -18.28 -19.91 -12.18
CA LEU A 1038 -16.92 -20.24 -11.74
C LEU A 1038 -16.32 -19.13 -10.88
N GLY A 1039 -16.51 -17.87 -11.27
CA GLY A 1039 -16.07 -16.72 -10.46
C GLY A 1039 -16.69 -16.73 -9.06
N CYS A 1040 -18.01 -16.91 -8.95
CA CYS A 1040 -18.70 -16.96 -7.67
C CYS A 1040 -18.25 -18.14 -6.80
N VAL A 1041 -18.16 -19.34 -7.38
CA VAL A 1041 -17.71 -20.55 -6.67
C VAL A 1041 -16.29 -20.37 -6.14
N CYS A 1042 -15.39 -19.78 -6.93
CA CYS A 1042 -14.01 -19.57 -6.51
C CYS A 1042 -13.90 -18.62 -5.30
N ILE A 1043 -14.70 -17.55 -5.31
CA ILE A 1043 -14.78 -16.58 -4.21
C ILE A 1043 -15.33 -17.26 -2.96
N PHE A 1044 -16.43 -18.01 -3.08
CA PHE A 1044 -17.07 -18.68 -1.96
C PHE A 1044 -16.18 -19.73 -1.31
N ILE A 1045 -15.53 -20.59 -2.11
CA ILE A 1045 -14.62 -21.62 -1.60
C ILE A 1045 -13.44 -20.98 -0.87
N SER A 1046 -12.72 -20.06 -1.53
CA SER A 1046 -11.51 -19.44 -0.94
C SER A 1046 -11.82 -18.68 0.35
N SER A 1047 -12.87 -17.85 0.33
CA SER A 1047 -13.25 -17.03 1.48
C SER A 1047 -13.77 -17.89 2.64
N SER A 1048 -14.53 -18.96 2.34
CA SER A 1048 -15.04 -19.88 3.37
C SER A 1048 -13.90 -20.66 4.02
N ILE A 1049 -12.95 -21.18 3.24
CA ILE A 1049 -11.80 -21.92 3.77
C ILE A 1049 -11.01 -21.03 4.72
N VAL A 1050 -10.67 -19.81 4.29
CA VAL A 1050 -9.91 -18.88 5.14
C VAL A 1050 -10.72 -18.51 6.38
N PHE A 1051 -12.01 -18.17 6.25
CA PHE A 1051 -12.86 -17.82 7.38
C PHE A 1051 -13.00 -18.95 8.41
N LEU A 1052 -13.23 -20.19 7.96
CA LEU A 1052 -13.33 -21.36 8.83
C LEU A 1052 -11.98 -21.70 9.48
N TRP A 1053 -10.88 -21.59 8.74
CA TRP A 1053 -9.52 -21.77 9.27
C TRP A 1053 -9.24 -20.78 10.41
N ARG A 1054 -9.54 -19.50 10.20
CA ARG A 1054 -9.37 -18.45 11.22
C ARG A 1054 -10.28 -18.66 12.42
N LYS A 1055 -11.54 -19.05 12.19
CA LYS A 1055 -12.49 -19.38 13.25
C LYS A 1055 -11.99 -20.55 14.11
N LYS A 1056 -11.37 -21.56 13.51
CA LYS A 1056 -10.76 -22.70 14.23
C LYS A 1056 -9.58 -22.25 15.08
N MET A 1057 -8.63 -21.51 14.51
CA MET A 1057 -7.45 -21.02 15.25
C MET A 1057 -7.83 -20.12 16.44
N ASN A 1058 -8.81 -19.23 16.27
CA ASN A 1058 -9.27 -18.38 17.38
C ASN A 1058 -9.94 -19.18 18.50
N LYS A 1059 -10.70 -20.23 18.18
CA LYS A 1059 -11.29 -21.12 19.20
C LYS A 1059 -10.24 -21.90 20.00
N GLU A 1060 -9.14 -22.29 19.36
CA GLU A 1060 -8.02 -22.96 20.02
C GLU A 1060 -7.28 -21.99 20.96
N GLY A 1061 -7.00 -20.76 20.51
CA GLY A 1061 -6.42 -19.70 21.35
C GLY A 1061 -7.33 -19.22 22.49
N ASP A 1062 -8.66 -19.16 22.28
CA ASP A 1062 -9.63 -18.82 23.31
C ASP A 1062 -9.76 -19.93 24.38
N LYS A 1063 -9.57 -21.20 24.00
CA LYS A 1063 -9.50 -22.32 24.96
C LYS A 1063 -8.23 -22.28 25.80
N GLU A 1064 -7.12 -21.87 25.20
CA GLU A 1064 -5.82 -21.75 25.87
C GLU A 1064 -5.78 -20.55 26.82
N SER A 1065 -6.33 -19.41 26.41
CA SER A 1065 -6.52 -18.23 27.28
C SER A 1065 -7.53 -18.48 28.40
N LYS A 1066 -8.66 -19.18 28.15
CA LYS A 1066 -9.57 -19.60 29.23
C LYS A 1066 -8.93 -20.57 30.23
N LYS A 1067 -8.02 -21.44 29.79
CA LYS A 1067 -7.22 -22.30 30.69
C LYS A 1067 -6.20 -21.50 31.51
N GLN A 1068 -5.60 -20.47 30.92
CA GLN A 1068 -4.71 -19.55 31.65
C GLN A 1068 -5.46 -18.66 32.64
N VAL A 1069 -6.66 -18.17 32.31
CA VAL A 1069 -7.50 -17.36 33.22
C VAL A 1069 -8.06 -18.22 34.37
N GLN A 1070 -8.39 -19.49 34.13
CA GLN A 1070 -8.75 -20.43 35.21
C GLN A 1070 -7.61 -20.72 36.20
N SER A 1071 -6.37 -20.32 35.91
CA SER A 1071 -5.24 -20.47 36.82
C SER A 1071 -4.94 -19.24 37.68
N VAL A 1072 -5.71 -18.15 37.55
CA VAL A 1072 -5.44 -16.88 38.27
C VAL A 1072 -6.64 -16.26 39.01
N ASP A 1073 -7.88 -16.73 38.87
CA ASP A 1073 -9.01 -16.16 39.63
C ASP A 1073 -9.48 -17.00 40.82
N PHE A 1074 -9.17 -16.45 42.00
CA PHE A 1074 -10.04 -16.20 43.15
C PHE A 1074 -10.98 -17.30 43.69
N GLN A 1075 -10.77 -17.59 44.98
CA GLN A 1075 -11.72 -18.21 45.88
C GLN A 1075 -13.13 -17.61 45.70
N THR A 1076 -14.07 -18.45 45.28
CA THR A 1076 -15.49 -18.21 45.39
C THR A 1076 -15.90 -18.00 46.85
N PRO A 1077 -16.46 -16.84 47.26
CA PRO A 1077 -17.22 -16.77 48.50
C PRO A 1077 -18.62 -17.31 48.22
N ILE A 1078 -19.01 -18.28 49.03
CA ILE A 1078 -20.36 -18.83 49.09
C ILE A 1078 -21.27 -17.76 49.71
N SER A 1079 -22.10 -17.07 48.92
CA SER A 1079 -23.35 -16.43 49.38
C SER A 1079 -24.19 -15.87 48.22
N SER A 1080 -25.50 -15.78 48.47
CA SER A 1080 -26.62 -15.62 47.54
C SER A 1080 -26.64 -14.33 46.68
N PRO A 1081 -27.22 -14.38 45.45
CA PRO A 1081 -27.15 -13.32 44.43
C PRO A 1081 -28.22 -12.22 44.60
N GLY A 1082 -28.37 -11.65 45.80
CA GLY A 1082 -29.51 -10.75 46.12
C GLY A 1082 -29.20 -9.36 46.67
N SER A 1083 -28.00 -9.05 47.18
CA SER A 1083 -27.83 -7.87 48.04
C SER A 1083 -26.75 -6.85 47.64
N TRP A 1084 -26.18 -6.91 46.43
CA TRP A 1084 -25.06 -6.02 46.06
C TRP A 1084 -25.35 -4.90 45.06
N PHE A 1085 -26.57 -4.81 44.51
CA PHE A 1085 -26.89 -3.80 43.48
C PHE A 1085 -28.01 -2.84 43.89
N CYS A 1086 -27.87 -2.22 45.07
CA CYS A 1086 -28.62 -1.01 45.40
C CYS A 1086 -27.88 -0.26 46.50
N GLY A 1087 -27.01 0.69 46.15
CA GLY A 1087 -26.42 1.58 47.15
C GLY A 1087 -25.20 2.39 46.73
N GLN A 1088 -24.31 1.87 45.87
CA GLN A 1088 -23.01 2.52 45.62
C GLN A 1088 -22.82 3.16 44.23
N GLU A 1089 -23.62 2.82 43.21
CA GLU A 1089 -23.49 3.43 41.87
C GLU A 1089 -24.04 4.87 41.80
N ARG A 1090 -24.89 5.29 42.75
CA ARG A 1090 -25.53 6.61 42.73
C ARG A 1090 -24.57 7.77 43.02
N GLU A 1091 -23.47 7.52 43.73
CA GLU A 1091 -22.50 8.58 44.08
C GLU A 1091 -21.39 8.74 43.04
N LEU A 1092 -20.97 7.66 42.34
CA LEU A 1092 -19.94 7.75 41.30
C LEU A 1092 -20.42 8.46 40.01
N GLU A 1093 -21.70 8.34 39.63
CA GLU A 1093 -22.23 8.97 38.41
C GLU A 1093 -22.34 10.50 38.50
N SER A 1094 -22.32 11.08 39.71
CA SER A 1094 -22.55 12.52 39.92
C SER A 1094 -21.34 13.41 39.61
N VAL A 1095 -20.13 12.84 39.66
CA VAL A 1095 -18.87 13.61 39.63
C VAL A 1095 -18.41 13.99 38.21
N PRO A 1096 -18.51 13.11 37.18
CA PRO A 1096 -18.27 13.50 35.78
C PRO A 1096 -19.27 14.56 35.31
N TYR A 1097 -20.51 14.49 35.79
CA TYR A 1097 -21.59 15.40 35.42
C TYR A 1097 -21.29 16.85 35.89
N GLN A 1098 -20.77 17.04 37.10
CA GLN A 1098 -20.36 18.36 37.58
C GLN A 1098 -19.26 19.01 36.73
N SER A 1099 -18.31 18.21 36.22
CA SER A 1099 -17.21 18.71 35.38
C SER A 1099 -17.70 19.16 33.99
N ILE A 1100 -18.66 18.41 33.39
CA ILE A 1100 -19.31 18.80 32.12
C ILE A 1100 -20.07 20.12 32.31
N VAL A 1101 -20.82 20.25 33.40
CA VAL A 1101 -21.63 21.44 33.69
C VAL A 1101 -20.73 22.68 33.87
N GLN A 1102 -19.56 22.55 34.49
CA GLN A 1102 -18.59 23.64 34.62
C GLN A 1102 -17.96 24.04 33.28
N ALA A 1103 -17.73 23.10 32.38
CA ALA A 1103 -17.13 23.35 31.06
C ALA A 1103 -18.14 23.80 29.97
N THR A 1104 -19.44 23.71 30.24
CA THR A 1104 -20.51 23.94 29.26
C THR A 1104 -21.19 25.30 29.44
N SER A 1105 -21.10 26.13 28.41
CA SER A 1105 -21.89 27.35 28.26
C SER A 1105 -23.09 27.09 27.36
N VAL A 1106 -24.31 27.42 27.84
CA VAL A 1106 -25.56 27.19 27.11
C VAL A 1106 -26.18 28.52 26.68
N HIS A 1107 -26.44 28.67 25.38
CA HIS A 1107 -27.05 29.84 24.77
C HIS A 1107 -28.44 29.49 24.21
N PHE A 1108 -29.47 30.22 24.63
CA PHE A 1108 -30.85 30.03 24.16
C PHE A 1108 -31.23 31.03 23.07
N GLY A 1109 -32.12 30.65 22.16
CA GLY A 1109 -32.66 31.51 21.09
C GLY A 1109 -31.65 31.97 20.01
N ALA A 1110 -30.38 31.57 20.11
CA ALA A 1110 -29.31 32.06 19.25
C ALA A 1110 -28.72 30.97 18.34
N LYS A 1111 -28.27 31.36 17.14
CA LYS A 1111 -27.43 30.50 16.28
C LYS A 1111 -25.96 30.86 16.48
N PRO A 1112 -25.04 29.88 16.41
CA PRO A 1112 -23.61 30.14 16.54
C PRO A 1112 -23.15 31.07 15.41
N ASN A 1113 -22.48 32.16 15.77
CA ASN A 1113 -21.82 33.03 14.79
C ASN A 1113 -20.48 32.40 14.40
N LEU A 1114 -20.53 31.43 13.48
CA LEU A 1114 -19.37 30.63 13.05
C LEU A 1114 -18.24 31.50 12.51
N LYS A 1115 -18.57 32.62 11.84
CA LYS A 1115 -17.57 33.56 11.34
C LYS A 1115 -16.77 34.17 12.49
N LYS A 1116 -17.45 34.69 13.51
CA LYS A 1116 -16.81 35.29 14.69
C LYS A 1116 -15.94 34.28 15.44
N ILE A 1117 -16.49 33.09 15.73
CA ILE A 1117 -15.79 32.03 16.48
C ILE A 1117 -14.50 31.58 15.77
N LEU A 1118 -14.55 31.41 14.44
CA LEU A 1118 -13.39 30.96 13.67
C LEU A 1118 -12.31 32.05 13.52
N PHE A 1119 -12.69 33.34 13.51
CA PHE A 1119 -11.74 34.45 13.47
C PHE A 1119 -11.10 34.73 14.83
N GLU A 1120 -11.83 34.59 15.93
CA GLU A 1120 -11.27 34.78 17.28
C GLU A 1120 -10.21 33.72 17.62
N ALA A 1121 -10.22 32.58 16.93
CA ALA A 1121 -9.21 31.53 17.07
C ALA A 1121 -7.89 31.79 16.33
N GLU A 1122 -7.71 32.95 15.68
CA GLU A 1122 -6.49 33.31 14.92
C GLU A 1122 -5.21 33.45 15.78
N GLY A 1123 -5.31 33.45 17.11
CA GLY A 1123 -4.16 33.57 18.02
C GLY A 1123 -3.19 32.37 18.03
N SER A 1124 -3.58 31.22 17.48
CA SER A 1124 -2.77 29.99 17.46
C SER A 1124 -2.08 29.76 16.10
N GLU A 1125 -0.86 29.22 16.12
CA GLU A 1125 -0.07 28.95 14.89
C GLU A 1125 -0.68 27.86 13.99
N ASP A 1126 -1.41 26.89 14.57
CA ASP A 1126 -2.02 25.75 13.84
C ASP A 1126 -3.38 25.36 14.45
N VAL A 1127 -4.48 25.64 13.73
CA VAL A 1127 -5.85 25.37 14.18
C VAL A 1127 -6.55 24.35 13.28
N GLY A 1128 -6.93 23.21 13.84
CA GLY A 1128 -7.77 22.21 13.18
C GLY A 1128 -9.25 22.52 13.35
N VAL A 1129 -10.03 22.55 12.27
CA VAL A 1129 -11.48 22.79 12.28
C VAL A 1129 -12.20 21.57 11.72
N MET A 1130 -12.93 20.85 12.57
CA MET A 1130 -13.74 19.70 12.16
C MET A 1130 -15.22 20.03 12.21
N VAL A 1131 -15.98 19.66 11.18
CA VAL A 1131 -17.42 19.97 11.11
C VAL A 1131 -18.26 18.75 10.77
N CYS A 1132 -19.28 18.49 11.59
CA CYS A 1132 -20.25 17.42 11.37
C CYS A 1132 -21.68 17.93 11.55
N GLY A 1133 -22.56 17.67 10.57
CA GLY A 1133 -23.95 18.09 10.63
C GLY A 1133 -24.56 18.44 9.26
N PRO A 1134 -25.59 19.29 9.22
CA PRO A 1134 -26.35 19.56 8.01
C PRO A 1134 -25.52 20.10 6.85
N ARG A 1135 -25.84 19.61 5.63
CA ARG A 1135 -25.84 20.33 4.34
C ARG A 1135 -25.10 21.69 4.36
N LYS A 1136 -25.91 22.68 4.68
CA LYS A 1136 -25.65 24.13 4.61
C LYS A 1136 -24.54 24.55 5.58
N MET A 1137 -24.58 24.07 6.83
CA MET A 1137 -23.60 24.39 7.86
C MET A 1137 -22.18 23.97 7.47
N ARG A 1138 -22.02 22.74 6.94
CA ARG A 1138 -20.70 22.27 6.46
C ARG A 1138 -20.17 23.13 5.32
N HIS A 1139 -21.02 23.54 4.38
CA HIS A 1139 -20.61 24.38 3.25
C HIS A 1139 -20.25 25.80 3.70
N GLU A 1140 -20.93 26.32 4.72
CA GLU A 1140 -20.65 27.63 5.30
C GLU A 1140 -19.29 27.65 5.99
N VAL A 1141 -19.00 26.70 6.88
CA VAL A 1141 -17.68 26.61 7.52
C VAL A 1141 -16.59 26.38 6.48
N ALA A 1142 -16.81 25.49 5.52
CA ALA A 1142 -15.85 25.26 4.45
C ALA A 1142 -15.57 26.52 3.62
N ARG A 1143 -16.59 27.36 3.35
CA ARG A 1143 -16.43 28.64 2.66
C ARG A 1143 -15.62 29.64 3.50
N ILE A 1144 -15.84 29.67 4.80
CA ILE A 1144 -15.08 30.53 5.72
C ILE A 1144 -13.61 30.12 5.71
N CYS A 1145 -13.32 28.83 5.91
CA CYS A 1145 -11.93 28.32 5.92
C CYS A 1145 -11.23 28.47 4.56
N SER A 1146 -11.96 28.39 3.43
CA SER A 1146 -11.38 28.54 2.08
C SER A 1146 -11.28 29.98 1.58
N SER A 1147 -11.83 30.96 2.30
CA SER A 1147 -11.84 32.37 1.89
C SER A 1147 -10.46 33.05 1.91
N GLY A 1148 -9.41 32.38 2.40
CA GLY A 1148 -8.04 32.89 2.44
C GLY A 1148 -7.81 34.02 3.45
N LEU A 1149 -8.85 34.42 4.19
CA LEU A 1149 -8.79 35.47 5.21
C LEU A 1149 -8.04 35.01 6.47
N ALA A 1150 -8.02 33.71 6.77
CA ALA A 1150 -7.27 33.12 7.88
C ALA A 1150 -6.25 32.10 7.34
N LYS A 1151 -4.94 32.36 7.54
CA LYS A 1151 -3.85 31.54 6.95
C LYS A 1151 -3.55 30.24 7.71
N ASN A 1152 -4.06 30.09 8.94
CA ASN A 1152 -3.70 29.00 9.87
C ASN A 1152 -4.82 27.97 10.10
N LEU A 1153 -5.92 28.01 9.35
CA LEU A 1153 -7.06 27.11 9.53
C LEU A 1153 -6.95 25.84 8.66
N HIS A 1154 -6.97 24.68 9.29
CA HIS A 1154 -7.03 23.37 8.64
C HIS A 1154 -8.43 22.78 8.72
N PHE A 1155 -9.14 22.73 7.60
CA PHE A 1155 -10.54 22.29 7.57
C PHE A 1155 -10.71 20.79 7.24
N GLU A 1156 -11.52 20.10 8.05
CA GLU A 1156 -11.97 18.74 7.81
C GLU A 1156 -13.49 18.62 7.93
N ALA A 1157 -14.16 18.27 6.83
CA ALA A 1157 -15.60 18.01 6.83
C ALA A 1157 -15.90 16.53 7.06
N ILE A 1158 -16.62 16.21 8.14
CA ILE A 1158 -17.18 14.88 8.35
C ILE A 1158 -18.59 14.89 7.72
N SER A 1159 -18.71 14.26 6.56
CA SER A 1159 -19.99 14.20 5.84
C SER A 1159 -20.68 12.84 5.91
N PHE A 1160 -21.64 12.70 6.81
CA PHE A 1160 -22.56 11.56 6.81
C PHE A 1160 -23.87 11.97 6.13
N ASN A 1161 -24.00 11.69 4.83
CA ASN A 1161 -25.26 11.83 4.09
C ASN A 1161 -25.66 10.45 3.54
N TRP A 1162 -26.19 9.57 4.41
CA TRP A 1162 -26.83 8.33 3.98
C TRP A 1162 -28.27 8.56 3.52
#